data_AF-A0A3P7BQ04-F1
#
_entry.id   AF-A0A3P7BQ04-F1
#
_cell.length_a   1.000
_cell.length_b   1.000
_cell.length_c   1.000
_cell.angle_alpha   90.00
_cell.angle_beta   90.00
_cell.angle_gamma   90.00
#
_symmetry.space_group_name_H-M   'P 1'
#
loop_
_entity.id
_entity.type
_entity.pdbx_description
1 polymer ?
#
loop_
_entity_poly.entity_id
_entity_poly.type
_entity_poly.pdbx_seq_one_letter_code
_entity_poly.pdbx_strand_id
1 'polypeptide(L)'
;MRPTGDVVETTVVCQQQAAPTAENHVRKPTVFLSAAPAEFKLPVTAPLSKKDKEGHYQPPIDSNSCRSAADVHNLLAKPHTEQPVDAKARSLALGEAKPSCWTDLYYHLITLRGLNTDEEKVRAIFSWLCSKSPDEIPFPASEAVDRPKAKKSKQDHSLDSPDVILPKLAAGTANYVQAFESMCRYSGIPCVTVRGIAKSVDYKVGQPLLQPNEPLFHPETGALPPLIASLQHSWNAACLDGTWYLFDCTWAAQRLALRSQNTSTTTTTANSTTAKAAATLQYETDMFYYKVDPRELIYTHYPFEDCWQLLSPPVSIVSFAEWPLVKPAFFQYGLSFLSHQEGYIPAETNLVVKLKMHPESVGKLMFTYQLNLEGFGNIDAGANQTRFGIHEVSPEEACVIFHFRLPKKGEYNLVIYSRQTGEKVFSDVCEYRVSSKGGEGLAALPFPPTAQTSYGPTEKAVEYGLETLPRQLHPFLKSPKGFVELRFIASEPDGKIPRLTARLRSVAVKAEYLEDCILLRDIEASLPTTGVSVLTGTGPCVPMSILNAYLPEPGEYALEVYAAPSDTDEPTAYHLVWQFLIEASSSKPLSAILRSRLATMKLGPQDSTWEKMGFRTYSHPDPVVRVRTAGRAGSERLLLKATSKSQVLQRFMGSSGTADAAVTGEEGSTTDEGAAGDAVAAQGDGTEPAAEVTGEGEKIDPEAADLCITLGIPDKQKICLISQLMAISDEEELDVTGYLLQKSPEVLEPDELLPGDRTSKDTSLGLSLEQPSQLINLLVRIPKSGSFYKLYLYAVPREEDILGSIPLIFTYLIEAPHRMTAAETPYIGVIAGEFPEKIEKRKAAEQQAAQKA
;
A
#
# COMPACT_ATOMS: atom_id res chain seq x y z
N MET A 1 -56.76 3.64 51.79
CA MET A 1 -56.25 2.35 52.27
C MET A 1 -54.84 2.18 51.76
N ARG A 2 -53.84 2.21 52.67
CA ARG A 2 -52.45 1.81 52.40
C ARG A 2 -52.35 0.28 52.32
N PRO A 3 -51.29 -0.24 51.69
CA PRO A 3 -50.51 -1.26 52.39
C PRO A 3 -49.00 -0.97 52.32
N THR A 4 -48.45 -0.69 53.50
CA THR A 4 -47.12 -1.09 53.98
C THR A 4 -47.12 -2.63 54.09
N GLY A 5 -46.15 -3.42 53.64
CA GLY A 5 -44.70 -3.34 53.74
C GLY A 5 -44.29 -4.63 54.46
N ASP A 6 -43.51 -5.50 53.83
CA ASP A 6 -42.70 -6.50 54.54
C ASP A 6 -41.55 -7.00 53.66
N VAL A 7 -40.37 -6.93 54.29
CA VAL A 7 -39.05 -7.33 53.82
C VAL A 7 -38.91 -8.82 54.07
N VAL A 8 -38.47 -9.60 53.07
CA VAL A 8 -38.02 -10.98 53.28
C VAL A 8 -36.54 -11.05 52.93
N GLU A 9 -35.72 -11.01 53.98
CA GLU A 9 -34.33 -11.42 53.97
C GLU A 9 -34.23 -12.86 53.46
N THR A 10 -33.52 -13.08 52.35
CA THR A 10 -33.13 -14.41 51.92
C THR A 10 -31.79 -14.72 52.55
N THR A 11 -31.85 -15.42 53.68
CA THR A 11 -30.73 -16.00 54.41
C THR A 11 -29.92 -16.90 53.48
N VAL A 12 -28.71 -16.47 53.14
CA VAL A 12 -27.70 -17.33 52.52
C VAL A 12 -27.34 -18.40 53.53
N VAL A 13 -27.76 -19.64 53.25
CA VAL A 13 -27.36 -20.82 54.02
C VAL A 13 -25.85 -20.97 53.87
N CYS A 14 -25.16 -20.71 54.97
CA CYS A 14 -23.75 -20.95 55.18
C CYS A 14 -23.50 -22.48 55.12
N GLN A 15 -23.25 -23.02 53.92
CA GLN A 15 -22.58 -24.31 53.81
C GLN A 15 -21.10 -24.08 54.13
N GLN A 16 -20.73 -24.43 55.36
CA GLN A 16 -19.35 -24.74 55.71
C GLN A 16 -18.86 -25.87 54.80
N GLN A 17 -18.29 -25.51 53.66
CA GLN A 17 -17.33 -26.36 52.97
C GLN A 17 -15.94 -26.03 53.53
N ALA A 18 -15.24 -27.10 53.88
CA ALA A 18 -14.02 -27.13 54.66
C ALA A 18 -12.96 -26.13 54.18
N ALA A 19 -12.18 -25.63 55.14
CA ALA A 19 -10.91 -24.96 54.89
C ALA A 19 -10.13 -25.72 53.80
N PRO A 20 -9.48 -25.02 52.84
CA PRO A 20 -8.63 -25.68 51.87
C PRO A 20 -7.57 -26.47 52.64
N THR A 21 -7.64 -27.79 52.54
CA THR A 21 -6.58 -28.66 52.99
C THR A 21 -5.34 -28.21 52.24
N ALA A 22 -4.29 -27.86 52.99
CA ALA A 22 -3.00 -27.51 52.44
C ALA A 22 -2.54 -28.66 51.53
N GLU A 23 -2.68 -28.48 50.21
CA GLU A 23 -2.05 -29.35 49.24
C GLU A 23 -0.55 -29.27 49.52
N ASN A 24 0.01 -30.39 50.00
CA ASN A 24 1.44 -30.59 50.09
C ASN A 24 2.03 -30.41 48.69
N HIS A 25 2.52 -29.20 48.40
CA HIS A 25 3.45 -28.96 47.31
C HIS A 25 4.66 -29.87 47.54
N VAL A 26 4.70 -31.01 46.85
CA VAL A 26 5.92 -31.77 46.66
C VAL A 26 6.88 -30.84 45.91
N ARG A 27 7.76 -30.15 46.63
CA ARG A 27 8.83 -29.32 46.04
C ARG A 27 9.68 -30.24 45.17
N LYS A 28 9.66 -30.03 43.85
CA LYS A 28 10.57 -30.74 42.94
C LYS A 28 12.02 -30.46 43.38
N PRO A 29 12.90 -31.47 43.46
CA PRO A 29 14.29 -31.26 43.84
C PRO A 29 14.99 -30.36 42.82
N THR A 30 15.70 -29.34 43.29
CA THR A 30 16.47 -28.43 42.44
C THR A 30 17.59 -29.20 41.74
N VAL A 31 17.57 -29.21 40.42
CA VAL A 31 18.64 -29.78 39.59
C VAL A 31 19.76 -28.75 39.49
N PHE A 32 21.00 -29.15 39.77
CA PHE A 32 22.17 -28.28 39.66
C PHE A 32 22.99 -28.61 38.41
N LEU A 33 23.63 -27.60 37.83
CA LEU A 33 24.69 -27.79 36.84
C LEU A 33 25.89 -28.51 37.46
N SER A 34 26.72 -29.16 36.64
CA SER A 34 27.98 -29.72 37.14
C SER A 34 28.89 -28.60 37.66
N ALA A 35 29.55 -28.84 38.79
CA ALA A 35 30.49 -27.88 39.34
C ALA A 35 31.66 -27.63 38.38
N ALA A 36 32.17 -26.40 38.36
CA ALA A 36 33.38 -26.09 37.61
C ALA A 36 34.55 -27.00 38.08
N PRO A 37 35.45 -27.42 37.17
CA PRO A 37 36.63 -28.22 37.53
C PRO A 37 37.45 -27.53 38.63
N ALA A 38 38.01 -28.29 39.58
CA ALA A 38 38.77 -27.73 40.71
C ALA A 38 39.98 -26.88 40.29
N GLU A 39 40.49 -27.09 39.07
CA GLU A 39 41.61 -26.36 38.48
C GLU A 39 41.19 -25.04 37.82
N PHE A 40 39.89 -24.86 37.57
CA PHE A 40 39.35 -23.66 36.92
C PHE A 40 39.48 -22.43 37.83
N LYS A 41 39.96 -21.34 37.25
CA LYS A 41 40.06 -20.03 37.91
C LYS A 41 39.29 -19.01 37.09
N LEU A 42 38.52 -18.18 37.78
CA LEU A 42 37.86 -17.02 37.18
C LEU A 42 38.91 -16.04 36.60
N PRO A 43 38.54 -15.28 35.56
CA PRO A 43 39.37 -14.19 35.06
C PRO A 43 39.68 -13.16 36.15
N VAL A 44 40.74 -12.36 35.92
CA VAL A 44 41.04 -11.21 36.77
C VAL A 44 39.90 -10.19 36.64
N THR A 45 39.27 -9.83 37.76
CA THR A 45 38.20 -8.84 37.79
C THR A 45 38.68 -7.49 37.28
N ALA A 46 37.96 -6.90 36.33
CA ALA A 46 38.24 -5.55 35.85
C ALA A 46 38.02 -4.53 36.98
N PRO A 47 38.90 -3.51 37.11
CA PRO A 47 38.72 -2.45 38.10
C PRO A 47 37.44 -1.65 37.83
N LEU A 48 36.93 -0.96 38.85
CA LEU A 48 35.80 -0.05 38.64
C LEU A 48 36.30 1.07 37.74
N SER A 49 35.62 1.27 36.61
CA SER A 49 35.88 2.37 35.71
C SER A 49 35.68 3.68 36.47
N LYS A 50 36.76 4.40 36.70
CA LYS A 50 36.78 5.68 37.42
C LYS A 50 37.30 6.76 36.49
N LYS A 51 36.90 8.00 36.79
CA LYS A 51 37.53 9.18 36.20
C LYS A 51 38.93 9.35 36.79
N ASP A 52 39.90 9.65 35.93
CA ASP A 52 41.22 10.13 36.37
C ASP A 52 41.11 11.55 36.96
N LYS A 53 42.25 12.13 37.34
CA LYS A 53 42.28 13.46 37.97
C LYS A 53 41.85 14.55 37.00
N GLU A 54 41.96 14.28 35.71
CA GLU A 54 41.63 15.12 34.58
C GLU A 54 40.17 14.94 34.13
N GLY A 55 39.45 13.96 34.70
CA GLY A 55 38.03 13.71 34.45
C GLY A 55 37.73 12.66 33.37
N HIS A 56 38.74 12.00 32.80
CA HIS A 56 38.58 10.99 31.75
C HIS A 56 38.37 9.59 32.32
N TYR A 57 37.52 8.81 31.67
CA TYR A 57 37.32 7.40 32.03
C TYR A 57 38.53 6.54 31.68
N GLN A 58 38.73 5.47 32.46
CA GLN A 58 39.72 4.44 32.20
C GLN A 58 39.01 3.08 32.05
N PRO A 59 39.09 2.40 30.89
CA PRO A 59 39.77 2.82 29.63
C PRO A 59 39.19 4.10 28.99
N PRO A 60 40.01 4.88 28.23
CA PRO A 60 39.53 6.09 27.57
C PRO A 60 38.47 5.79 26.52
N ILE A 61 37.59 6.75 26.26
CA ILE A 61 36.63 6.70 25.15
C ILE A 61 37.38 7.13 23.89
N ASP A 62 37.67 6.17 23.01
CA ASP A 62 38.41 6.42 21.78
C ASP A 62 37.52 6.93 20.64
N SER A 63 38.13 7.40 19.55
CA SER A 63 37.39 7.85 18.37
C SER A 63 36.61 6.73 17.67
N ASN A 64 37.00 5.46 17.85
CA ASN A 64 36.31 4.31 17.26
C ASN A 64 34.99 3.99 17.98
N SER A 65 34.90 4.37 19.26
CA SER A 65 33.68 4.27 20.07
C SER A 65 32.62 5.27 19.60
N CYS A 66 33.03 6.41 19.04
CA CYS A 66 32.12 7.48 18.64
C CYS A 66 31.58 7.34 17.21
N ARG A 67 30.41 7.94 16.95
CA ARG A 67 29.79 8.11 15.62
C ARG A 67 29.54 9.59 15.33
N SER A 68 29.40 9.93 14.05
CA SER A 68 29.03 11.29 13.64
C SER A 68 27.56 11.55 13.98
N ALA A 69 27.28 12.66 14.67
CA ALA A 69 25.89 13.05 14.95
C ALA A 69 25.12 13.47 13.68
N ALA A 70 25.81 13.87 12.61
CA ALA A 70 25.17 14.17 11.33
C ALA A 70 24.49 12.94 10.70
N ASP A 71 24.91 11.73 11.08
CA ASP A 71 24.36 10.48 10.56
C ASP A 71 23.09 10.02 11.29
N VAL A 72 22.73 10.67 12.42
CA VAL A 72 21.52 10.33 13.21
C VAL A 72 20.26 10.47 12.37
N HIS A 73 20.24 11.39 11.40
CA HIS A 73 19.10 11.60 10.49
C HIS A 73 19.25 10.86 9.14
N ASN A 74 20.41 10.26 8.86
CA ASN A 74 20.73 9.57 7.60
C ASN A 74 20.87 8.05 7.81
N LEU A 75 19.93 7.45 8.53
CA LEU A 75 20.01 6.05 8.98
C LEU A 75 19.96 5.02 7.85
N LEU A 76 19.38 5.35 6.69
CA LEU A 76 19.32 4.47 5.52
C LEU A 76 20.69 4.14 4.89
N ALA A 77 21.78 4.76 5.35
CA ALA A 77 23.11 4.44 4.82
C ALA A 77 23.60 3.05 5.27
N LYS A 78 23.11 2.52 6.40
CA LYS A 78 23.45 1.18 6.91
C LYS A 78 22.22 0.55 7.56
N PRO A 79 21.61 -0.50 6.97
CA PRO A 79 20.47 -1.18 7.58
C PRO A 79 20.86 -1.77 8.94
N HIS A 80 19.98 -1.63 9.93
CA HIS A 80 20.15 -2.25 11.23
C HIS A 80 20.29 -3.77 11.04
N THR A 81 21.37 -4.34 11.55
CA THR A 81 21.60 -5.80 11.50
C THR A 81 21.37 -6.37 12.88
N GLU A 82 20.21 -7.01 13.07
CA GLU A 82 19.87 -7.63 14.35
C GLU A 82 20.90 -8.72 14.70
N GLN A 83 21.39 -8.68 15.94
CA GLN A 83 22.33 -9.68 16.44
C GLN A 83 21.56 -10.90 16.93
N PRO A 84 21.98 -12.13 16.59
CA PRO A 84 21.29 -13.32 17.04
C PRO A 84 21.47 -13.48 18.55
N VAL A 85 20.40 -13.93 19.22
CA VAL A 85 20.47 -14.29 20.63
C VAL A 85 21.32 -15.55 20.78
N ASP A 86 22.18 -15.60 21.78
CA ASP A 86 22.96 -16.80 22.07
C ASP A 86 22.03 -17.93 22.56
N ALA A 87 21.75 -18.88 21.65
CA ALA A 87 20.83 -19.99 21.92
C ALA A 87 21.27 -20.88 23.09
N LYS A 88 22.58 -21.08 23.29
CA LYS A 88 23.11 -21.89 24.39
C LYS A 88 22.96 -21.16 25.72
N ALA A 89 23.28 -19.86 25.74
CA ALA A 89 23.08 -19.01 26.92
C ALA A 89 21.61 -18.94 27.32
N ARG A 90 20.70 -18.74 26.35
CA ARG A 90 19.25 -18.77 26.57
C ARG A 90 18.76 -20.11 27.10
N SER A 91 19.21 -21.22 26.50
CA SER A 91 18.85 -22.57 26.98
C SER A 91 19.32 -22.81 28.41
N LEU A 92 20.48 -22.27 28.79
CA LEU A 92 20.99 -22.35 30.16
C LEU A 92 20.18 -21.49 31.14
N ALA A 93 19.69 -20.31 30.70
CA ALA A 93 18.83 -19.45 31.51
C ALA A 93 17.45 -20.07 31.78
N LEU A 94 16.83 -20.62 30.73
CA LEU A 94 15.49 -21.22 30.77
C LEU A 94 15.47 -22.68 31.24
N GLY A 95 16.62 -23.35 31.29
CA GLY A 95 16.73 -24.76 31.65
C GLY A 95 16.40 -25.05 33.12
N GLU A 96 16.06 -26.30 33.43
CA GLU A 96 15.76 -26.75 34.79
C GLU A 96 17.00 -26.80 35.70
N ALA A 97 18.18 -27.06 35.13
CA ALA A 97 19.43 -27.14 35.87
C ALA A 97 19.99 -25.73 36.18
N LYS A 98 20.21 -25.43 37.47
CA LYS A 98 20.67 -24.12 37.93
C LYS A 98 22.13 -24.14 38.39
N PRO A 99 22.90 -23.06 38.13
CA PRO A 99 24.23 -22.93 38.71
C PRO A 99 24.15 -22.80 40.24
N SER A 100 25.17 -23.28 40.95
CA SER A 100 25.24 -23.12 42.41
C SER A 100 25.91 -21.80 42.83
N CYS A 101 26.78 -21.27 41.97
CA CYS A 101 27.51 -20.01 42.16
C CYS A 101 27.93 -19.40 40.81
N TRP A 102 28.48 -18.19 40.84
CA TRP A 102 29.02 -17.50 39.68
C TRP A 102 30.09 -18.32 38.95
N THR A 103 30.97 -19.02 39.69
CA THR A 103 32.05 -19.82 39.09
C THR A 103 31.50 -20.92 38.18
N ASP A 104 30.46 -21.63 38.63
CA ASP A 104 29.82 -22.67 37.83
C ASP A 104 29.12 -22.06 36.60
N LEU A 105 28.38 -20.97 36.81
CA LEU A 105 27.70 -20.27 35.72
C LEU A 105 28.71 -19.81 34.66
N TYR A 106 29.79 -19.14 35.06
CA TYR A 106 30.82 -18.65 34.16
C TYR A 106 31.49 -19.79 33.39
N TYR A 107 31.80 -20.90 34.08
CA TYR A 107 32.38 -22.07 33.43
C TYR A 107 31.48 -22.61 32.31
N HIS A 108 30.19 -22.83 32.59
CA HIS A 108 29.23 -23.33 31.59
C HIS A 108 28.91 -22.32 30.49
N LEU A 109 28.81 -21.04 30.85
CA LEU A 109 28.40 -19.98 29.93
C LEU A 109 29.51 -19.57 28.96
N ILE A 110 30.78 -19.64 29.39
CA ILE A 110 31.93 -19.10 28.65
C ILE A 110 33.00 -20.18 28.43
N THR A 111 33.56 -20.77 29.50
CA THR A 111 34.79 -21.58 29.42
C THR A 111 34.57 -22.92 28.72
N LEU A 112 33.53 -23.67 29.11
CA LEU A 112 33.17 -24.96 28.50
C LEU A 112 32.83 -24.82 27.02
N ARG A 113 32.40 -23.62 26.63
CA ARG A 113 32.03 -23.28 25.24
C ARG A 113 33.21 -22.75 24.42
N GLY A 114 34.37 -22.52 25.04
CA GLY A 114 35.56 -22.01 24.37
C GLY A 114 35.41 -20.57 23.85
N LEU A 115 34.61 -19.72 24.51
CA LEU A 115 34.44 -18.32 24.10
C LEU A 115 35.65 -17.50 24.53
N ASN A 116 36.37 -16.92 23.57
CA ASN A 116 37.67 -16.28 23.83
C ASN A 116 37.61 -14.76 23.67
N THR A 117 36.77 -14.26 22.78
CA THR A 117 36.63 -12.82 22.52
C THR A 117 35.72 -12.14 23.54
N ASP A 118 35.93 -10.85 23.78
CA ASP A 118 35.08 -10.10 24.71
C ASP A 118 33.65 -9.97 24.18
N GLU A 119 33.49 -9.83 22.86
CA GLU A 119 32.16 -9.80 22.22
C GLU A 119 31.37 -11.08 22.46
N GLU A 120 31.98 -12.26 22.28
CA GLU A 120 31.31 -13.56 22.53
C GLU A 120 30.93 -13.72 24.00
N LYS A 121 31.82 -13.34 24.93
CA LYS A 121 31.55 -13.40 26.37
C LYS A 121 30.37 -12.49 26.74
N VAL A 122 30.39 -11.23 26.28
CA VAL A 122 29.32 -10.28 26.59
C VAL A 122 28.01 -10.67 25.93
N ARG A 123 28.02 -11.21 24.70
CA ARG A 123 26.81 -11.76 24.06
C ARG A 123 26.19 -12.88 24.89
N ALA A 124 27.01 -13.80 25.40
CA ALA A 124 26.55 -14.90 26.24
C ALA A 124 25.99 -14.41 27.59
N ILE A 125 26.70 -13.47 28.25
CA ILE A 125 26.27 -12.84 29.51
C ILE A 125 24.94 -12.11 29.33
N PHE A 126 24.85 -11.24 28.32
CA PHE A 126 23.67 -10.45 28.01
C PHE A 126 22.47 -11.36 27.71
N SER A 127 22.65 -12.34 26.81
CA SER A 127 21.60 -13.29 26.43
C SER A 127 21.10 -14.10 27.61
N TRP A 128 22.00 -14.59 28.47
CA TRP A 128 21.61 -15.34 29.66
C TRP A 128 20.83 -14.48 30.65
N LEU A 129 21.34 -13.27 30.94
CA LEU A 129 20.73 -12.36 31.90
C LEU A 129 19.33 -11.92 31.46
N CYS A 130 19.17 -11.57 30.18
CA CYS A 130 17.93 -11.04 29.64
C CYS A 130 16.91 -12.11 29.21
N SER A 131 17.30 -13.39 29.18
CA SER A 131 16.38 -14.52 28.92
C SER A 131 15.84 -15.14 30.21
N LYS A 132 16.32 -14.71 31.38
CA LYS A 132 15.90 -15.27 32.67
C LYS A 132 14.61 -14.62 33.17
N SER A 133 13.73 -15.41 33.79
CA SER A 133 12.55 -14.86 34.47
C SER A 133 12.96 -13.97 35.67
N PRO A 134 12.39 -12.77 35.83
CA PRO A 134 12.74 -11.85 36.92
C PRO A 134 12.61 -12.46 38.33
N ASP A 135 11.64 -13.35 38.53
CA ASP A 135 11.30 -13.92 39.84
C ASP A 135 12.15 -15.15 40.20
N GLU A 136 12.97 -15.64 39.28
CA GLU A 136 13.70 -16.88 39.47
C GLU A 136 15.05 -16.64 40.17
N ILE A 137 15.26 -17.31 41.31
CA ILE A 137 16.52 -17.24 42.05
C ILE A 137 17.66 -17.84 41.21
N PRO A 138 18.72 -17.08 40.88
CA PRO A 138 19.83 -17.55 40.04
C PRO A 138 20.67 -18.66 40.69
N PHE A 139 20.93 -18.53 42.00
CA PHE A 139 21.75 -19.45 42.79
C PHE A 139 20.93 -19.99 43.96
N PRO A 140 20.13 -21.05 43.75
CA PRO A 140 19.32 -21.64 44.82
C PRO A 140 20.21 -22.26 45.90
N ALA A 141 19.89 -22.03 47.18
CA ALA A 141 20.61 -22.64 48.29
C ALA A 141 20.38 -24.16 48.29
N SER A 142 21.45 -24.95 48.41
CA SER A 142 21.33 -26.39 48.63
C SER A 142 20.70 -26.62 50.02
N GLU A 143 19.46 -27.13 50.06
CA GLU A 143 18.92 -27.69 51.30
C GLU A 143 19.82 -28.88 51.69
N ALA A 144 20.39 -28.80 52.89
CA ALA A 144 21.43 -29.70 53.35
C ALA A 144 20.93 -31.15 53.46
N VAL A 145 21.37 -32.01 52.54
CA VAL A 145 21.49 -33.44 52.83
C VAL A 145 22.74 -33.60 53.70
N ASP A 146 22.55 -34.23 54.87
CA ASP A 146 23.55 -34.51 55.90
C ASP A 146 24.98 -34.71 55.38
N ARG A 147 25.77 -33.64 55.41
CA ARG A 147 27.24 -33.73 55.36
C ARG A 147 27.78 -33.49 56.77
N PRO A 148 28.64 -34.38 57.31
CA PRO A 148 29.25 -34.15 58.60
C PRO A 148 30.12 -32.89 58.51
N LYS A 149 29.81 -31.93 59.38
CA LYS A 149 30.47 -30.64 59.64
C LYS A 149 31.87 -30.49 59.01
N ALA A 150 31.92 -30.22 57.70
CA ALA A 150 33.05 -29.54 57.10
C ALA A 150 32.90 -28.05 57.44
N LYS A 151 33.98 -27.44 57.94
CA LYS A 151 34.05 -26.04 58.38
C LYS A 151 33.28 -25.13 57.41
N LYS A 152 32.31 -24.36 57.93
CA LYS A 152 31.77 -23.18 57.26
C LYS A 152 32.92 -22.22 56.98
N SER A 153 33.58 -22.33 55.83
CA SER A 153 34.23 -21.15 55.24
C SER A 153 33.09 -20.21 54.88
N LYS A 154 32.90 -19.14 55.65
CA LYS A 154 32.23 -17.94 55.14
C LYS A 154 32.98 -17.57 53.87
N GLN A 155 32.43 -17.89 52.72
CA GLN A 155 32.93 -17.39 51.45
C GLN A 155 32.49 -15.93 51.45
N ASP A 156 33.40 -15.04 51.85
CA ASP A 156 33.15 -13.61 52.01
C ASP A 156 33.18 -12.98 50.61
N HIS A 157 32.08 -13.18 49.86
CA HIS A 157 31.94 -12.59 48.54
C HIS A 157 31.84 -11.07 48.67
N SER A 158 32.59 -10.36 47.82
CA SER A 158 32.46 -8.90 47.72
C SER A 158 31.00 -8.52 47.42
N LEU A 159 30.55 -7.40 47.97
CA LEU A 159 29.18 -6.88 47.83
C LEU A 159 28.79 -6.60 46.37
N ASP A 160 29.79 -6.40 45.49
CA ASP A 160 29.63 -6.14 44.06
C ASP A 160 29.76 -7.41 43.18
N SER A 161 29.94 -8.60 43.78
CA SER A 161 30.13 -9.83 43.01
C SER A 161 28.81 -10.40 42.46
N PRO A 162 28.84 -11.15 41.35
CA PRO A 162 27.63 -11.75 40.78
C PRO A 162 26.93 -12.70 41.74
N ASP A 163 27.67 -13.39 42.61
CA ASP A 163 27.13 -14.26 43.68
C ASP A 163 26.19 -13.51 44.65
N VAL A 164 26.36 -12.18 44.79
CA VAL A 164 25.54 -11.33 45.66
C VAL A 164 24.49 -10.55 44.87
N ILE A 165 24.88 -9.98 43.72
CA ILE A 165 24.01 -9.10 42.93
C ILE A 165 22.90 -9.87 42.21
N LEU A 166 23.18 -11.06 41.66
CA LEU A 166 22.19 -11.83 40.93
C LEU A 166 21.03 -12.30 41.85
N PRO A 167 21.26 -12.82 43.08
CA PRO A 167 20.18 -13.07 44.02
C PRO A 167 19.41 -11.80 44.43
N LYS A 168 20.10 -10.66 44.56
CA LYS A 168 19.44 -9.37 44.87
C LYS A 168 18.54 -8.89 43.73
N LEU A 169 18.91 -9.16 42.48
CA LEU A 169 18.07 -8.88 41.30
C LEU A 169 16.75 -9.64 41.38
N ALA A 170 16.81 -10.96 41.65
CA ALA A 170 15.61 -11.78 41.82
C ALA A 170 14.76 -11.37 43.05
N ALA A 171 15.40 -10.81 44.08
CA ALA A 171 14.72 -10.25 45.24
C ALA A 171 14.18 -8.81 45.02
N GLY A 172 14.40 -8.21 43.85
CA GLY A 172 13.99 -6.83 43.54
C GLY A 172 14.78 -5.73 44.26
N THR A 173 15.92 -6.06 44.87
CA THR A 173 16.78 -5.10 45.62
C THR A 173 18.00 -4.63 44.83
N ALA A 174 18.25 -5.24 43.67
CA ALA A 174 19.20 -4.79 42.65
C ALA A 174 18.50 -4.73 41.29
N ASN A 175 19.10 -4.07 40.31
CA ASN A 175 18.56 -3.93 38.96
C ASN A 175 19.45 -4.61 37.90
N TYR A 176 18.93 -4.74 36.68
CA TYR A 176 19.65 -5.37 35.56
C TYR A 176 20.99 -4.68 35.25
N VAL A 177 21.04 -3.36 35.42
CA VAL A 177 22.23 -2.54 35.18
C VAL A 177 23.39 -2.93 36.10
N GLN A 178 23.09 -3.12 37.39
CA GLN A 178 24.06 -3.58 38.39
C GLN A 178 24.49 -5.04 38.14
N ALA A 179 23.54 -5.90 37.76
CA ALA A 179 23.84 -7.30 37.46
C ALA A 179 24.77 -7.44 36.25
N PHE A 180 24.48 -6.72 35.16
CA PHE A 180 25.30 -6.75 33.95
C PHE A 180 26.69 -6.15 34.18
N GLU A 181 26.80 -5.02 34.88
CA GLU A 181 28.08 -4.42 35.26
C GLU A 181 28.94 -5.40 36.09
N SER A 182 28.32 -6.05 37.07
CA SER A 182 28.97 -7.06 37.91
C SER A 182 29.47 -8.25 37.09
N MET A 183 28.62 -8.84 36.24
CA MET A 183 28.99 -9.99 35.41
C MET A 183 30.11 -9.65 34.43
N CYS A 184 30.08 -8.48 33.77
CA CYS A 184 31.13 -8.05 32.85
C CYS A 184 32.47 -7.83 33.59
N ARG A 185 32.46 -7.11 34.72
CA ARG A 185 33.67 -6.86 35.53
C ARG A 185 34.34 -8.15 35.97
N TYR A 186 33.56 -9.09 36.50
CA TYR A 186 34.05 -10.40 36.95
C TYR A 186 34.40 -11.35 35.79
N SER A 187 34.17 -10.92 34.55
CA SER A 187 34.63 -11.56 33.32
C SER A 187 35.92 -10.93 32.75
N GLY A 188 36.47 -9.91 33.42
CA GLY A 188 37.64 -9.15 32.98
C GLY A 188 37.33 -8.00 32.01
N ILE A 189 36.05 -7.65 31.85
CA ILE A 189 35.59 -6.68 30.86
C ILE A 189 35.20 -5.37 31.57
N PRO A 190 35.85 -4.23 31.26
CA PRO A 190 35.46 -2.94 31.83
C PRO A 190 34.02 -2.58 31.45
N CYS A 191 33.23 -2.22 32.45
CA CYS A 191 31.84 -1.84 32.29
C CYS A 191 31.52 -0.63 33.18
N VAL A 192 30.63 0.23 32.73
CA VAL A 192 30.16 1.45 33.41
C VAL A 192 28.64 1.46 33.42
N THR A 193 28.06 1.88 34.54
CA THR A 193 26.65 2.29 34.60
C THR A 193 26.52 3.73 34.10
N VAL A 194 25.78 3.92 33.01
CA VAL A 194 25.43 5.22 32.43
C VAL A 194 24.08 5.65 32.99
N ARG A 195 24.04 6.84 33.60
CA ARG A 195 22.82 7.43 34.13
C ARG A 195 22.29 8.49 33.17
N GLY A 196 20.98 8.54 33.00
CA GLY A 196 20.34 9.49 32.11
C GLY A 196 18.83 9.47 32.24
N ILE A 197 18.19 9.84 31.14
CA ILE A 197 16.74 9.71 30.97
C ILE A 197 16.43 8.79 29.79
N ALA A 198 15.28 8.14 29.84
CA ALA A 198 14.73 7.44 28.70
C ALA A 198 13.29 7.87 28.42
N LYS A 199 12.90 7.93 27.13
CA LYS A 199 11.51 8.15 26.70
C LYS A 199 10.67 6.90 26.96
N SER A 200 10.39 6.64 28.23
CA SER A 200 9.66 5.48 28.74
C SER A 200 8.14 5.74 28.80
N VAL A 201 7.42 4.96 29.62
CA VAL A 201 5.95 4.97 29.75
C VAL A 201 5.39 6.36 30.11
N ASP A 202 6.14 7.15 30.87
CA ASP A 202 5.70 8.47 31.34
C ASP A 202 6.02 9.60 30.33
N TYR A 203 6.69 9.29 29.23
CA TYR A 203 7.01 10.28 28.20
C TYR A 203 5.83 10.50 27.25
N LYS A 204 5.47 11.77 27.04
CA LYS A 204 4.51 12.18 26.01
C LYS A 204 5.25 12.91 24.88
N VAL A 205 5.02 12.50 23.64
CA VAL A 205 5.63 13.15 22.48
C VAL A 205 5.26 14.64 22.43
N GLY A 206 6.24 15.48 22.07
CA GLY A 206 6.08 16.93 21.96
C GLY A 206 6.01 17.67 23.29
N GLN A 207 6.18 17.01 24.44
CA GLN A 207 6.32 17.71 25.71
C GLN A 207 7.74 18.30 25.84
N PRO A 208 7.90 19.60 26.13
CA PRO A 208 9.22 20.16 26.37
C PRO A 208 9.79 19.56 27.66
N LEU A 209 11.02 19.03 27.60
CA LEU A 209 11.71 18.50 28.77
C LEU A 209 12.48 19.59 29.54
N LEU A 210 13.03 20.56 28.82
CA LEU A 210 13.71 21.74 29.36
C LEU A 210 13.38 22.95 28.49
N GLN A 211 13.34 24.13 29.10
CA GLN A 211 13.32 25.37 28.33
C GLN A 211 14.72 25.69 27.77
N PRO A 212 14.81 26.42 26.64
CA PRO A 212 16.09 26.91 26.14
C PRO A 212 16.84 27.70 27.22
N ASN A 213 18.11 27.34 27.44
CA ASN A 213 19.01 27.91 28.46
C ASN A 213 18.70 27.57 29.93
N GLU A 214 17.74 26.67 30.20
CA GLU A 214 17.53 26.14 31.54
C GLU A 214 18.57 25.05 31.87
N PRO A 215 19.28 25.12 33.02
CA PRO A 215 20.24 24.09 33.38
C PRO A 215 19.51 22.79 33.77
N LEU A 216 20.02 21.65 33.29
CA LEU A 216 19.46 20.32 33.57
C LEU A 216 19.40 19.99 35.07
N PHE A 217 20.39 20.48 35.82
CA PHE A 217 20.46 20.36 37.27
C PHE A 217 20.23 21.72 37.89
N HIS A 218 19.38 21.78 38.93
CA HIS A 218 19.20 23.00 39.69
C HIS A 218 20.54 23.47 40.27
N PRO A 219 20.97 24.72 40.02
CA PRO A 219 22.33 25.19 40.31
C PRO A 219 22.70 25.09 41.79
N GLU A 220 21.71 25.21 42.70
CA GLU A 220 21.96 25.19 44.15
C GLU A 220 21.72 23.83 44.81
N THR A 221 20.82 23.01 44.27
CA THR A 221 20.35 21.78 44.94
C THR A 221 20.81 20.52 44.22
N GLY A 222 21.27 20.64 42.96
CA GLY A 222 21.58 19.52 42.09
C GLY A 222 20.35 18.66 41.75
N ALA A 223 19.14 19.10 42.11
CA ALA A 223 17.91 18.36 41.83
C ALA A 223 17.54 18.46 40.36
N LEU A 224 16.93 17.41 39.83
CA LEU A 224 16.34 17.40 38.49
C LEU A 224 14.91 17.98 38.53
N PRO A 225 14.45 18.60 37.44
CA PRO A 225 13.05 18.92 37.25
C PRO A 225 12.15 17.68 37.44
N PRO A 226 10.95 17.81 38.04
CA PRO A 226 10.09 16.65 38.35
C PRO A 226 9.78 15.75 37.15
N LEU A 227 9.57 16.33 35.96
CA LEU A 227 9.32 15.59 34.72
C LEU A 227 10.54 14.77 34.27
N ILE A 228 11.74 15.31 34.42
CA ILE A 228 13.00 14.61 34.10
C ILE A 228 13.28 13.53 35.15
N ALA A 229 12.95 13.80 36.42
CA ALA A 229 13.07 12.85 37.51
C ALA A 229 12.21 11.60 37.28
N SER A 230 10.98 11.72 36.75
CA SER A 230 10.14 10.57 36.39
C SER A 230 10.65 9.77 35.19
N LEU A 231 11.48 10.36 34.33
CA LEU A 231 12.05 9.71 33.14
C LEU A 231 13.44 9.12 33.39
N GLN A 232 13.93 9.14 34.64
CA GLN A 232 15.25 8.60 34.97
C GLN A 232 15.35 7.14 34.58
N HIS A 233 16.43 6.83 33.87
CA HIS A 233 16.78 5.48 33.49
C HIS A 233 18.29 5.27 33.56
N SER A 234 18.73 4.03 33.53
CA SER A 234 20.15 3.70 33.50
C SER A 234 20.38 2.48 32.61
N TRP A 235 21.51 2.50 31.92
CA TRP A 235 21.96 1.44 31.04
C TRP A 235 23.47 1.27 31.22
N ASN A 236 24.10 0.39 30.45
CA ASN A 236 25.51 0.10 30.58
C ASN A 236 26.30 0.50 29.34
N ALA A 237 27.57 0.85 29.55
CA ALA A 237 28.59 0.87 28.50
C ALA A 237 29.65 -0.17 28.87
N ALA A 238 30.07 -1.01 27.92
CA ALA A 238 31.14 -1.98 28.12
C ALA A 238 32.24 -1.80 27.06
N CYS A 239 33.50 -1.93 27.50
CA CYS A 239 34.67 -1.80 26.64
C CYS A 239 35.06 -3.19 26.12
N LEU A 240 34.80 -3.47 24.84
CA LEU A 240 35.13 -4.73 24.17
C LEU A 240 36.35 -4.49 23.28
N ASP A 241 37.43 -5.22 23.52
CA ASP A 241 38.67 -5.12 22.73
C ASP A 241 39.17 -3.66 22.54
N GLY A 242 38.97 -2.82 23.56
CA GLY A 242 39.39 -1.41 23.58
C GLY A 242 38.36 -0.40 23.06
N THR A 243 37.20 -0.84 22.55
CA THR A 243 36.12 0.04 22.04
C THR A 243 34.89 -0.02 22.95
N TRP A 244 34.29 1.13 23.27
CA TRP A 244 33.08 1.21 24.08
C TRP A 244 31.81 1.01 23.26
N TYR A 245 30.89 0.21 23.80
CA TYR A 245 29.56 -0.05 23.22
C TYR A 245 28.47 0.09 24.27
N LEU A 246 27.24 0.38 23.85
CA LEU A 246 26.08 0.63 24.70
C LEU A 246 25.17 -0.61 24.79
N PHE A 247 24.63 -0.87 25.98
CA PHE A 247 23.78 -2.02 26.28
C PHE A 247 22.67 -1.64 27.25
N ASP A 248 21.43 -2.07 26.99
CA ASP A 248 20.33 -1.95 27.95
C ASP A 248 19.66 -3.30 28.23
N CYS A 249 20.10 -3.95 29.31
CA CYS A 249 19.53 -5.22 29.76
C CYS A 249 18.10 -5.08 30.31
N THR A 250 17.71 -3.90 30.80
CA THR A 250 16.38 -3.69 31.37
C THR A 250 15.33 -3.72 30.26
N TRP A 251 15.55 -2.95 29.20
CA TRP A 251 14.63 -2.93 28.05
C TRP A 251 14.72 -4.22 27.22
N ALA A 252 15.89 -4.85 27.14
CA ALA A 252 16.05 -6.16 26.49
C ALA A 252 15.25 -7.28 27.17
N ALA A 253 15.23 -7.33 28.50
CA ALA A 253 14.57 -8.40 29.26
C ALA A 253 13.04 -8.24 29.37
N GLN A 254 12.51 -7.03 29.16
CA GLN A 254 11.11 -6.69 29.43
C GLN A 254 10.20 -6.79 28.20
N ARG A 255 10.66 -7.27 27.04
CA ARG A 255 9.81 -7.45 25.86
C ARG A 255 8.86 -8.63 26.03
N LEU A 256 7.55 -8.32 26.05
CA LEU A 256 6.48 -9.31 26.13
C LEU A 256 6.18 -9.89 24.74
N ALA A 257 6.42 -11.18 24.54
CA ALA A 257 5.94 -11.91 23.37
C ALA A 257 4.60 -12.60 23.71
N LEU A 258 3.52 -12.16 23.06
CA LEU A 258 2.24 -12.86 23.11
C LEU A 258 2.29 -14.06 22.15
N ARG A 259 2.46 -15.27 22.68
CA ARG A 259 2.15 -16.49 21.90
C ARG A 259 0.65 -16.74 21.94
N SER A 260 -0.02 -16.52 20.80
CA SER A 260 -1.34 -17.10 20.56
C SER A 260 -1.19 -18.61 20.38
N GLN A 261 -1.81 -19.41 21.24
CA GLN A 261 -1.86 -20.86 21.05
C GLN A 261 -2.76 -21.17 19.84
N ASN A 262 -2.14 -21.52 18.72
CA ASN A 262 -2.83 -22.10 17.58
C ASN A 262 -3.22 -23.55 17.91
N THR A 263 -4.47 -23.79 18.28
CA THR A 263 -5.17 -25.04 17.96
C THR A 263 -6.65 -24.77 17.67
N SER A 264 -7.07 -25.26 16.50
CA SER A 264 -8.42 -25.47 15.95
C SER A 264 -9.30 -24.26 15.58
N THR A 265 -9.41 -24.06 14.27
CA THR A 265 -10.66 -23.86 13.52
C THR A 265 -11.96 -24.14 14.30
N THR A 266 -12.78 -23.12 14.54
CA THR A 266 -14.20 -23.03 14.14
C THR A 266 -14.80 -21.69 14.59
N THR A 267 -15.56 -21.09 13.67
CA THR A 267 -16.52 -19.99 13.83
C THR A 267 -17.35 -20.05 15.12
N THR A 268 -17.38 -18.99 15.93
CA THR A 268 -18.63 -18.28 16.33
C THR A 268 -18.37 -17.08 17.27
N THR A 269 -19.00 -15.95 16.89
CA THR A 269 -19.63 -14.90 17.70
C THR A 269 -19.02 -14.46 19.04
N ALA A 270 -18.55 -13.22 19.06
CA ALA A 270 -18.19 -12.44 20.23
C ALA A 270 -19.39 -12.22 21.17
N ASN A 271 -19.19 -12.46 22.47
CA ASN A 271 -19.70 -11.69 23.62
C ASN A 271 -19.52 -12.50 24.93
N SER A 272 -18.41 -12.30 25.66
CA SER A 272 -18.43 -12.39 27.13
C SER A 272 -17.17 -11.77 27.76
N THR A 273 -17.38 -11.01 28.84
CA THR A 273 -16.40 -10.25 29.63
C THR A 273 -15.66 -11.10 30.68
N THR A 274 -15.43 -12.38 30.41
CA THR A 274 -14.81 -13.28 31.41
C THR A 274 -13.92 -14.36 30.79
N ALA A 275 -12.98 -13.95 29.95
CA ALA A 275 -11.89 -14.80 29.47
C ALA A 275 -10.52 -14.18 29.77
N LYS A 276 -10.08 -14.23 31.03
CA LYS A 276 -8.65 -14.34 31.35
C LYS A 276 -8.18 -15.73 30.88
N ALA A 277 -8.12 -15.94 29.58
CA ALA A 277 -7.36 -17.05 29.02
C ALA A 277 -5.90 -16.79 29.36
N ALA A 278 -5.26 -17.72 30.08
CA ALA A 278 -3.86 -17.65 30.46
C ALA A 278 -2.96 -17.68 29.21
N ALA A 279 -2.79 -16.53 28.56
CA ALA A 279 -1.67 -16.32 27.65
C ALA A 279 -0.40 -16.45 28.51
N THR A 280 0.40 -17.49 28.26
CA THR A 280 1.73 -17.60 28.87
C THR A 280 2.55 -16.44 28.34
N LEU A 281 2.70 -15.37 29.13
CA LEU A 281 3.60 -14.25 28.82
C LEU A 281 5.02 -14.84 28.76
N GLN A 282 5.56 -14.98 27.55
CA GLN A 282 6.96 -15.33 27.38
C GLN A 282 7.72 -14.01 27.20
N TYR A 283 8.68 -13.77 28.08
CA TYR A 283 9.64 -12.69 27.90
C TYR A 283 10.62 -13.13 26.80
N GLU A 284 10.69 -12.36 25.73
CA GLU A 284 11.66 -12.58 24.66
C GLU A 284 12.77 -11.54 24.78
N THR A 285 14.02 -11.98 24.76
CA THR A 285 15.16 -11.06 24.81
C THR A 285 15.21 -10.24 23.52
N ASP A 286 15.08 -8.93 23.65
CA ASP A 286 15.24 -8.00 22.53
C ASP A 286 16.71 -7.64 22.31
N MET A 287 17.28 -8.15 21.21
CA MET A 287 18.69 -7.93 20.87
C MET A 287 18.96 -6.57 20.25
N PHE A 288 17.93 -5.76 19.97
CA PHE A 288 18.14 -4.36 19.60
C PHE A 288 18.96 -3.61 20.66
N TYR A 289 18.78 -3.95 21.95
CA TYR A 289 19.47 -3.31 23.07
C TYR A 289 20.85 -3.93 23.40
N TYR A 290 21.35 -4.85 22.58
CA TYR A 290 22.71 -5.38 22.67
C TYR A 290 23.63 -4.64 21.71
N LYS A 291 24.71 -4.02 22.22
CA LYS A 291 25.72 -3.32 21.40
C LYS A 291 25.07 -2.31 20.44
N VAL A 292 24.11 -1.54 20.97
CA VAL A 292 23.23 -0.65 20.18
C VAL A 292 24.05 0.42 19.48
N ASP A 293 23.69 0.75 18.25
CA ASP A 293 24.30 1.90 17.58
C ASP A 293 23.94 3.19 18.34
N PRO A 294 24.92 4.02 18.74
CA PRO A 294 24.65 5.26 19.46
C PRO A 294 23.71 6.21 18.71
N ARG A 295 23.70 6.16 17.36
CA ARG A 295 22.82 6.95 16.50
C ARG A 295 21.35 6.53 16.60
N GLU A 296 21.09 5.29 16.98
CA GLU A 296 19.74 4.74 17.18
C GLU A 296 19.31 4.90 18.64
N LEU A 297 20.21 4.60 19.59
CA LEU A 297 19.89 4.65 21.02
C LEU A 297 19.55 6.08 21.49
N ILE A 298 20.23 7.10 20.96
CA ILE A 298 20.03 8.51 21.35
C ILE A 298 18.59 8.99 21.15
N TYR A 299 17.80 8.38 20.26
CA TYR A 299 16.40 8.75 20.07
C TYR A 299 15.53 8.51 21.31
N THR A 300 15.93 7.54 22.14
CA THR A 300 15.18 7.13 23.33
C THR A 300 15.96 7.34 24.63
N HIS A 301 17.30 7.28 24.61
CA HIS A 301 18.14 7.39 25.80
C HIS A 301 19.08 8.60 25.71
N TYR A 302 18.95 9.51 26.67
CA TYR A 302 19.81 10.69 26.78
C TYR A 302 20.66 10.62 28.06
N PRO A 303 22.00 10.47 27.96
CA PRO A 303 22.87 10.38 29.13
C PRO A 303 23.07 11.75 29.79
N PHE A 304 23.28 11.78 31.10
CA PHE A 304 23.62 13.01 31.83
C PHE A 304 25.05 13.50 31.57
N GLU A 305 25.90 12.64 30.99
CA GLU A 305 27.26 13.01 30.60
C GLU A 305 27.41 12.80 29.09
N ASP A 306 27.68 13.88 28.37
CA ASP A 306 27.68 13.91 26.90
C ASP A 306 28.62 12.89 26.26
N CYS A 307 29.74 12.56 26.93
CA CYS A 307 30.69 11.56 26.43
C CYS A 307 30.06 10.16 26.25
N TRP A 308 29.03 9.81 27.04
CA TRP A 308 28.33 8.53 26.93
C TRP A 308 27.26 8.52 25.85
N GLN A 309 27.04 9.63 25.14
CA GLN A 309 26.27 9.58 23.90
C GLN A 309 27.04 8.80 22.83
N LEU A 310 28.38 8.74 22.91
CA LEU A 310 29.24 8.20 21.86
C LEU A 310 28.95 8.84 20.48
N LEU A 311 28.57 10.12 20.49
CA LEU A 311 28.28 10.94 19.32
C LEU A 311 29.20 12.15 19.30
N SER A 312 29.64 12.54 18.10
CA SER A 312 30.48 13.71 17.87
C SER A 312 29.90 14.59 16.75
N PRO A 313 29.56 15.86 17.03
CA PRO A 313 29.37 16.45 18.37
C PRO A 313 28.19 15.80 19.13
N PRO A 314 28.07 15.96 20.46
CA PRO A 314 26.92 15.45 21.20
C PRO A 314 25.63 16.20 20.83
N VAL A 315 24.51 15.47 20.86
CA VAL A 315 23.15 15.98 20.69
C VAL A 315 22.71 16.71 21.96
N SER A 316 22.00 17.83 21.80
CA SER A 316 21.44 18.56 22.94
C SER A 316 20.15 17.93 23.46
N ILE A 317 19.86 18.09 24.74
CA ILE A 317 18.59 17.61 25.33
C ILE A 317 17.35 18.28 24.71
N VAL A 318 17.48 19.51 24.19
CA VAL A 318 16.40 20.21 23.49
C VAL A 318 16.07 19.48 22.19
N SER A 319 17.08 19.19 21.36
CA SER A 319 16.90 18.42 20.13
C SER A 319 16.35 17.01 20.42
N PHE A 320 16.87 16.35 21.47
CA PHE A 320 16.34 15.06 21.92
C PHE A 320 14.84 15.12 22.24
N ALA A 321 14.38 16.16 22.94
CA ALA A 321 12.96 16.33 23.32
C ALA A 321 12.06 16.65 22.11
N GLU A 322 12.59 17.37 21.12
CA GLU A 322 11.86 17.74 19.91
C GLU A 322 11.63 16.57 18.97
N TRP A 323 12.45 15.51 19.02
CA TRP A 323 12.31 14.37 18.11
C TRP A 323 11.12 13.45 18.42
N PRO A 324 10.55 12.79 17.38
CA PRO A 324 9.52 11.77 17.52
C PRO A 324 9.98 10.66 18.47
N LEU A 325 9.01 9.98 19.10
CA LEU A 325 9.32 8.75 19.81
C LEU A 325 9.42 7.63 18.78
N VAL A 326 10.57 6.98 18.69
CA VAL A 326 10.80 5.82 17.82
C VAL A 326 11.00 4.57 18.65
N LYS A 327 10.67 3.42 18.06
CA LYS A 327 10.82 2.09 18.64
C LYS A 327 11.81 1.27 17.81
N PRO A 328 12.37 0.17 18.36
CA PRO A 328 13.33 -0.70 17.65
C PRO A 328 12.92 -1.07 16.22
N ALA A 329 11.62 -1.37 16.02
CA ALA A 329 11.06 -1.75 14.73
C ALA A 329 11.29 -0.69 13.62
N PHE A 330 11.37 0.60 13.98
CA PHE A 330 11.70 1.67 13.03
C PHE A 330 13.06 1.45 12.37
N PHE A 331 14.06 1.12 13.17
CA PHE A 331 15.43 0.88 12.70
C PHE A 331 15.55 -0.49 12.03
N GLN A 332 14.94 -1.53 12.61
CA GLN A 332 14.97 -2.90 12.08
C GLN A 332 14.33 -3.01 10.69
N TYR A 333 13.27 -2.25 10.43
CA TYR A 333 12.65 -2.17 9.09
C TYR A 333 13.34 -1.18 8.16
N GLY A 334 14.39 -0.52 8.63
CA GLY A 334 15.16 0.44 7.85
C GLY A 334 14.30 1.62 7.41
N LEU A 335 13.55 2.20 8.34
CA LEU A 335 12.76 3.39 8.13
C LEU A 335 13.57 4.66 8.47
N SER A 336 13.19 5.77 7.86
CA SER A 336 13.71 7.10 8.20
C SER A 336 12.65 8.17 7.93
N PHE A 337 12.81 9.33 8.55
CA PHE A 337 11.88 10.44 8.39
C PHE A 337 12.10 11.17 7.06
N LEU A 338 11.03 11.37 6.28
CA LEU A 338 11.10 12.12 5.02
C LEU A 338 10.41 13.48 5.10
N SER A 339 9.24 13.60 5.76
CA SER A 339 8.55 14.89 5.86
C SER A 339 8.72 15.63 7.19
N HIS A 340 8.66 14.94 8.34
CA HIS A 340 8.73 15.58 9.66
C HIS A 340 9.77 14.89 10.54
N GLN A 341 10.80 15.64 10.92
CA GLN A 341 11.86 15.20 11.86
C GLN A 341 11.55 15.55 13.31
N GLU A 342 10.56 16.42 13.55
CA GLU A 342 10.09 16.82 14.86
C GLU A 342 8.86 15.97 15.26
N GLY A 343 8.77 15.63 16.54
CA GLY A 343 7.69 14.86 17.13
C GLY A 343 6.42 15.67 17.32
N TYR A 344 6.51 17.01 17.39
CA TYR A 344 5.36 17.89 17.42
C TYR A 344 5.09 18.46 16.03
N ILE A 345 3.89 18.24 15.49
CA ILE A 345 3.51 18.69 14.14
C ILE A 345 2.32 19.66 14.24
N PRO A 346 2.52 20.96 13.98
CA PRO A 346 1.39 21.87 13.81
C PRO A 346 0.72 21.62 12.45
N ALA A 347 -0.59 21.39 12.46
CA ALA A 347 -1.39 21.19 11.26
C ALA A 347 -2.67 22.03 11.30
N GLU A 348 -3.21 22.35 10.13
CA GLU A 348 -4.53 23.00 10.02
C GLU A 348 -5.62 21.93 10.04
N THR A 349 -6.06 21.51 8.85
CA THR A 349 -7.13 20.52 8.65
C THR A 349 -6.64 19.24 7.99
N ASN A 350 -5.50 19.29 7.30
CA ASN A 350 -4.89 18.14 6.64
C ASN A 350 -3.44 17.99 7.10
N LEU A 351 -2.98 16.74 7.19
CA LEU A 351 -1.61 16.39 7.54
C LEU A 351 -1.11 15.32 6.58
N VAL A 352 0.13 15.48 6.10
CA VAL A 352 0.82 14.46 5.29
C VAL A 352 2.13 14.06 5.97
N VAL A 353 2.23 12.80 6.39
CA VAL A 353 3.45 12.23 6.99
C VAL A 353 4.09 11.26 6.01
N LYS A 354 5.38 11.43 5.73
CA LYS A 354 6.15 10.57 4.83
C LYS A 354 7.29 9.91 5.58
N LEU A 355 7.38 8.59 5.47
CA LEU A 355 8.52 7.80 5.96
C LEU A 355 9.20 7.15 4.76
N LYS A 356 10.53 7.28 4.68
CA LYS A 356 11.33 6.62 3.65
C LYS A 356 11.77 5.25 4.13
N MET A 357 11.85 4.29 3.23
CA MET A 357 12.33 2.93 3.47
C MET A 357 13.43 2.56 2.48
N HIS A 358 14.14 1.47 2.75
CA HIS A 358 15.04 0.90 1.73
C HIS A 358 14.25 0.44 0.50
N PRO A 359 14.77 0.62 -0.73
CA PRO A 359 14.10 0.15 -1.95
C PRO A 359 13.78 -1.35 -1.93
N GLU A 360 14.63 -2.16 -1.29
CA GLU A 360 14.42 -3.61 -1.13
C GLU A 360 13.26 -3.98 -0.21
N SER A 361 12.77 -3.04 0.60
CA SER A 361 11.66 -3.20 1.53
C SER A 361 10.30 -2.86 0.89
N VAL A 362 10.30 -2.24 -0.30
CA VAL A 362 9.07 -1.95 -1.05
C VAL A 362 8.36 -3.25 -1.39
N GLY A 363 7.07 -3.35 -1.05
CA GLY A 363 6.27 -4.57 -1.20
C GLY A 363 6.51 -5.65 -0.13
N LYS A 364 7.48 -5.46 0.78
CA LYS A 364 7.73 -6.35 1.93
C LYS A 364 7.24 -5.78 3.25
N LEU A 365 7.06 -4.47 3.34
CA LEU A 365 6.55 -3.80 4.52
C LEU A 365 5.08 -3.41 4.34
N MET A 366 4.29 -3.71 5.37
CA MET A 366 2.91 -3.28 5.49
C MET A 366 2.81 -2.24 6.59
N PHE A 367 1.92 -1.27 6.42
CA PHE A 367 1.76 -0.15 7.36
C PHE A 367 0.33 -0.05 7.87
N THR A 368 0.20 0.46 9.08
CA THR A 368 -1.08 0.93 9.64
C THR A 368 -0.79 2.05 10.62
N TYR A 369 -1.82 2.71 11.11
CA TYR A 369 -1.69 3.82 12.03
C TYR A 369 -2.84 3.85 13.03
N GLN A 370 -2.66 4.60 14.11
CA GLN A 370 -3.70 4.97 15.05
C GLN A 370 -3.64 6.47 15.28
N LEU A 371 -4.79 7.14 15.24
CA LEU A 371 -4.91 8.58 15.44
C LEU A 371 -5.98 8.86 16.51
N ASN A 372 -5.55 9.27 17.71
CA ASN A 372 -6.44 9.52 18.85
C ASN A 372 -6.48 11.02 19.19
N LEU A 373 -7.64 11.57 19.56
CA LEU A 373 -7.76 12.95 20.04
C LEU A 373 -7.70 12.98 21.57
N GLU A 374 -6.79 13.78 22.14
CA GLU A 374 -6.61 13.87 23.58
C GLU A 374 -7.92 14.29 24.28
N GLY A 375 -8.30 13.57 25.35
CA GLY A 375 -9.54 13.81 26.10
C GLY A 375 -10.83 13.23 25.52
N PHE A 376 -10.83 12.83 24.23
CA PHE A 376 -12.00 12.20 23.59
C PHE A 376 -11.76 10.72 23.24
N GLY A 377 -10.56 10.21 23.51
CA GLY A 377 -10.15 8.84 23.21
C GLY A 377 -9.84 8.69 21.72
N ASN A 378 -10.02 7.48 21.19
CA ASN A 378 -10.06 7.35 19.75
C ASN A 378 -11.19 8.27 19.23
N ILE A 379 -10.97 8.97 18.12
CA ILE A 379 -12.02 9.80 17.48
C ILE A 379 -13.27 8.94 17.18
N ASP A 380 -13.11 7.62 17.22
CA ASP A 380 -14.01 6.55 16.84
C ASP A 380 -14.50 5.69 18.02
N ALA A 381 -15.48 6.17 18.80
CA ALA A 381 -16.29 5.28 19.65
C ALA A 381 -17.31 4.45 18.83
N GLY A 382 -16.91 3.95 17.66
CA GLY A 382 -17.71 3.18 16.71
C GLY A 382 -16.84 2.16 15.97
N ALA A 383 -17.41 0.99 15.69
CA ALA A 383 -16.70 -0.27 15.45
C ALA A 383 -15.80 -0.41 14.20
N ASN A 384 -15.46 0.63 13.44
CA ASN A 384 -14.67 0.52 12.22
C ASN A 384 -13.56 1.58 12.14
N GLN A 385 -12.36 1.14 11.74
CA GLN A 385 -11.10 1.86 11.55
C GLN A 385 -11.23 3.35 11.15
N THR A 386 -10.33 4.19 11.67
CA THR A 386 -10.21 5.64 11.44
C THR A 386 -10.36 5.99 9.96
N ARG A 387 -11.54 6.44 9.54
CA ARG A 387 -11.75 6.94 8.15
C ARG A 387 -11.18 8.34 7.92
N PHE A 388 -10.39 8.84 8.87
CA PHE A 388 -9.74 10.14 8.82
C PHE A 388 -8.26 10.06 8.46
N GLY A 389 -7.76 8.86 8.14
CA GLY A 389 -6.46 8.70 7.53
C GLY A 389 -6.43 7.59 6.49
N ILE A 390 -5.55 7.75 5.52
CA ILE A 390 -5.24 6.75 4.51
C ILE A 390 -3.74 6.73 4.29
N HIS A 391 -3.21 5.69 3.69
CA HIS A 391 -1.81 5.65 3.30
C HIS A 391 -1.61 4.97 1.95
N GLU A 392 -0.54 5.36 1.26
CA GLU A 392 -0.08 4.77 0.01
C GLU A 392 1.43 4.51 0.09
N VAL A 393 1.90 3.54 -0.68
CA VAL A 393 3.34 3.29 -0.86
C VAL A 393 3.70 3.80 -2.25
N SER A 394 4.72 4.65 -2.33
CA SER A 394 5.34 5.10 -3.58
C SER A 394 6.58 4.25 -3.84
N PRO A 395 6.55 3.32 -4.83
CA PRO A 395 7.70 2.50 -5.17
C PRO A 395 8.87 3.33 -5.72
N GLU A 396 8.57 4.38 -6.50
CA GLU A 396 9.57 5.26 -7.11
C GLU A 396 10.37 6.04 -6.07
N GLU A 397 9.71 6.58 -5.05
CA GLU A 397 10.36 7.32 -3.96
C GLU A 397 10.87 6.41 -2.83
N ALA A 398 10.59 5.10 -2.90
CA ALA A 398 10.78 4.14 -1.82
C ALA A 398 10.29 4.70 -0.47
N CYS A 399 9.04 5.19 -0.44
CA CYS A 399 8.47 5.81 0.75
C CYS A 399 7.00 5.42 0.94
N VAL A 400 6.53 5.51 2.19
CA VAL A 400 5.12 5.43 2.55
C VAL A 400 4.62 6.84 2.88
N ILE A 401 3.44 7.18 2.38
CA ILE A 401 2.81 8.48 2.53
C ILE A 401 1.48 8.28 3.25
N PHE A 402 1.33 8.90 4.41
CA PHE A 402 0.10 8.91 5.20
C PHE A 402 -0.60 10.26 5.03
N HIS A 403 -1.88 10.23 4.71
CA HIS A 403 -2.73 11.41 4.58
C HIS A 403 -3.78 11.39 5.67
N PHE A 404 -3.86 12.46 6.46
CA PHE A 404 -4.85 12.61 7.52
C PHE A 404 -5.72 13.85 7.30
N ARG A 405 -7.00 13.70 7.61
CA ARG A 405 -7.99 14.78 7.73
C ARG A 405 -8.31 14.94 9.20
N LEU A 406 -8.02 16.10 9.78
CA LEU A 406 -8.20 16.38 11.20
C LEU A 406 -9.57 17.04 11.41
N PRO A 407 -10.59 16.31 11.90
CA PRO A 407 -11.98 16.80 11.89
C PRO A 407 -12.26 17.84 12.98
N LYS A 408 -11.46 17.84 14.05
CA LYS A 408 -11.65 18.71 15.23
C LYS A 408 -10.37 19.46 15.56
N LYS A 409 -10.50 20.65 16.13
CA LYS A 409 -9.38 21.33 16.78
C LYS A 409 -8.94 20.54 18.02
N GLY A 410 -7.63 20.42 18.23
CA GLY A 410 -7.06 19.80 19.42
C GLY A 410 -5.74 19.07 19.16
N GLU A 411 -5.25 18.41 20.21
CA GLU A 411 -4.01 17.63 20.19
C GLU A 411 -4.32 16.18 19.87
N TYR A 412 -3.72 15.66 18.80
CA TYR A 412 -3.84 14.28 18.38
C TYR A 412 -2.55 13.52 18.70
N ASN A 413 -2.71 12.27 19.13
CA ASN A 413 -1.62 11.32 19.19
C ASN A 413 -1.67 10.42 17.95
N LEU A 414 -0.62 10.46 17.12
CA LEU A 414 -0.45 9.64 15.94
C LEU A 414 0.62 8.59 16.20
N VAL A 415 0.23 7.31 16.19
CA VAL A 415 1.14 6.17 16.24
C VAL A 415 1.14 5.48 14.88
N ILE A 416 2.32 5.29 14.29
CA ILE A 416 2.51 4.53 13.05
C ILE A 416 3.06 3.16 13.42
N TYR A 417 2.53 2.13 12.77
CA TYR A 417 2.94 0.76 12.94
C TYR A 417 3.37 0.16 11.60
N SER A 418 4.27 -0.82 11.66
CA SER A 418 4.68 -1.59 10.49
C SER A 418 4.89 -3.07 10.83
N ARG A 419 4.82 -3.92 9.81
CA ARG A 419 5.19 -5.34 9.88
C ARG A 419 5.80 -5.78 8.56
N GLN A 420 6.61 -6.83 8.59
CA GLN A 420 7.04 -7.51 7.38
C GLN A 420 5.95 -8.47 6.87
N THR A 421 5.93 -8.70 5.56
CA THR A 421 5.09 -9.73 4.92
C THR A 421 5.38 -11.10 5.56
N GLY A 422 4.34 -11.79 6.03
CA GLY A 422 4.44 -13.05 6.78
C GLY A 422 4.37 -12.90 8.31
N GLU A 423 4.63 -11.72 8.87
CA GLU A 423 4.44 -11.47 10.31
C GLU A 423 2.96 -11.24 10.64
N LYS A 424 2.52 -11.71 11.81
CA LYS A 424 1.11 -11.60 12.22
C LYS A 424 0.76 -10.31 12.96
N VAL A 425 1.75 -9.67 13.57
CA VAL A 425 1.54 -8.56 14.51
C VAL A 425 2.24 -7.32 13.98
N PHE A 426 1.54 -6.19 14.02
CA PHE A 426 2.12 -4.88 13.74
C PHE A 426 2.94 -4.40 14.92
N SER A 427 4.15 -3.92 14.65
CA SER A 427 5.01 -3.30 15.63
C SER A 427 4.95 -1.79 15.49
N ASP A 428 4.82 -1.09 16.61
CA ASP A 428 4.91 0.36 16.71
C ASP A 428 6.28 0.80 16.18
N VAL A 429 6.33 1.74 15.23
CA VAL A 429 7.59 2.25 14.67
C VAL A 429 7.88 3.66 15.16
N CYS A 430 6.91 4.56 15.10
CA CYS A 430 7.08 5.93 15.59
C CYS A 430 5.77 6.58 16.04
N GLU A 431 5.89 7.55 16.93
CA GLU A 431 4.79 8.34 17.48
C GLU A 431 5.05 9.84 17.33
N TYR A 432 3.99 10.56 16.97
CA TYR A 432 3.94 12.01 16.82
C TYR A 432 2.79 12.61 17.64
N ARG A 433 2.98 13.83 18.13
CA ARG A 433 1.90 14.68 18.62
C ARG A 433 1.56 15.70 17.54
N VAL A 434 0.30 15.75 17.12
CA VAL A 434 -0.18 16.65 16.07
C VAL A 434 -1.14 17.66 16.67
N SER A 435 -0.84 18.95 16.54
CA SER A 435 -1.73 20.02 16.98
C SER A 435 -2.54 20.55 15.82
N SER A 436 -3.85 20.25 15.79
CA SER A 436 -4.76 20.84 14.81
C SER A 436 -5.31 22.16 15.33
N LYS A 437 -5.12 23.24 14.56
CA LYS A 437 -5.77 24.53 14.82
C LYS A 437 -7.28 24.50 14.53
N GLY A 438 -7.76 23.49 13.79
CA GLY A 438 -9.11 23.38 13.27
C GLY A 438 -9.37 24.40 12.15
N GLY A 439 -10.18 24.02 11.17
CA GLY A 439 -10.69 24.98 10.18
C GLY A 439 -11.90 25.73 10.74
N GLU A 440 -11.99 27.05 10.50
CA GLU A 440 -13.25 27.79 10.65
C GLU A 440 -14.20 27.36 9.52
N GLY A 441 -14.89 26.22 9.68
CA GLY A 441 -15.75 25.67 8.62
C GLY A 441 -16.45 24.35 8.97
N LEU A 442 -17.12 23.76 7.97
CA LEU A 442 -17.71 22.42 8.05
C LEU A 442 -16.61 21.40 8.40
N ALA A 443 -16.90 20.51 9.35
CA ALA A 443 -15.95 19.47 9.75
C ALA A 443 -15.47 18.67 8.53
N ALA A 444 -14.16 18.40 8.46
CA ALA A 444 -13.58 17.62 7.37
C ALA A 444 -14.34 16.31 7.20
N LEU A 445 -14.72 15.95 5.98
CA LEU A 445 -15.40 14.70 5.71
C LEU A 445 -14.40 13.53 5.80
N PRO A 446 -14.81 12.39 6.38
CA PRO A 446 -13.99 11.19 6.34
C PRO A 446 -13.76 10.75 4.90
N PHE A 447 -12.67 10.02 4.67
CA PHE A 447 -12.43 9.31 3.43
C PHE A 447 -13.55 8.27 3.16
N PRO A 448 -13.78 7.89 1.90
CA PRO A 448 -14.76 6.86 1.54
C PRO A 448 -14.57 5.55 2.33
N PRO A 449 -15.67 4.90 2.74
CA PRO A 449 -15.61 3.75 3.63
C PRO A 449 -15.09 2.51 2.88
N THR A 450 -13.82 2.17 3.10
CA THR A 450 -13.12 1.08 2.40
C THR A 450 -12.82 -0.08 3.33
N ALA A 451 -12.48 -1.24 2.78
CA ALA A 451 -12.12 -2.45 3.53
C ALA A 451 -10.82 -2.29 4.33
N GLN A 452 -9.92 -1.43 3.86
CA GLN A 452 -8.64 -1.12 4.50
C GLN A 452 -8.22 0.33 4.22
N THR A 453 -7.32 0.87 5.04
CA THR A 453 -6.81 2.24 4.91
C THR A 453 -5.65 2.39 3.91
N SER A 454 -5.18 1.28 3.32
CA SER A 454 -4.10 1.24 2.33
C SER A 454 -4.65 1.38 0.91
N TYR A 455 -4.13 2.35 0.16
CA TYR A 455 -4.47 2.62 -1.23
C TYR A 455 -3.30 2.24 -2.14
N GLY A 456 -3.61 1.62 -3.28
CA GLY A 456 -2.65 0.98 -4.17
C GLY A 456 -2.83 -0.55 -4.26
N PRO A 457 -1.82 -1.27 -4.77
CA PRO A 457 -1.85 -2.73 -4.86
C PRO A 457 -1.78 -3.37 -3.48
N THR A 458 -2.51 -4.48 -3.30
CA THR A 458 -2.43 -5.31 -2.09
C THR A 458 -1.45 -6.48 -2.28
N GLU A 459 -1.16 -7.20 -1.19
CA GLU A 459 -0.41 -8.46 -1.23
C GLU A 459 -1.00 -9.45 -2.25
N LYS A 460 -2.34 -9.48 -2.39
CA LYS A 460 -3.04 -10.34 -3.35
C LYS A 460 -2.87 -9.92 -4.81
N ALA A 461 -2.64 -8.63 -5.11
CA ALA A 461 -2.30 -8.24 -6.48
C ALA A 461 -0.98 -8.87 -6.93
N VAL A 462 0.02 -8.86 -6.04
CA VAL A 462 1.33 -9.46 -6.30
C VAL A 462 1.22 -10.97 -6.42
N GLU A 463 0.50 -11.63 -5.51
CA GLU A 463 0.27 -13.09 -5.58
C GLU A 463 -0.41 -13.53 -6.88
N TYR A 464 -1.36 -12.74 -7.40
CA TYR A 464 -2.03 -13.03 -8.67
C TYR A 464 -1.27 -12.53 -9.91
N GLY A 465 -0.10 -11.88 -9.74
CA GLY A 465 0.67 -11.33 -10.85
C GLY A 465 -0.11 -10.29 -11.66
N LEU A 466 -0.85 -9.41 -10.99
CA LEU A 466 -1.68 -8.37 -11.61
C LEU A 466 -0.99 -7.01 -11.55
N GLU A 467 -0.96 -6.29 -12.66
CA GLU A 467 -0.41 -4.93 -12.77
C GLU A 467 -1.38 -3.97 -13.46
N THR A 468 -1.23 -2.67 -13.20
CA THR A 468 -1.96 -1.61 -13.92
C THR A 468 -1.23 -1.21 -15.20
N LEU A 469 -1.95 -0.60 -16.14
CA LEU A 469 -1.40 0.12 -17.28
C LEU A 469 -1.87 1.59 -17.27
N PRO A 470 -0.96 2.59 -17.18
CA PRO A 470 0.50 2.45 -17.06
C PRO A 470 0.92 1.68 -15.79
N ARG A 471 2.10 1.04 -15.86
CA ARG A 471 2.67 0.31 -14.72
C ARG A 471 2.86 1.27 -13.55
N GLN A 472 2.55 0.78 -12.34
CA GLN A 472 2.62 1.57 -11.11
C GLN A 472 1.73 2.82 -11.14
N LEU A 473 0.51 2.69 -11.67
CA LEU A 473 -0.44 3.78 -11.70
C LEU A 473 -0.71 4.31 -10.28
N HIS A 474 -0.58 5.63 -10.12
CA HIS A 474 -0.84 6.31 -8.85
C HIS A 474 -2.27 6.03 -8.34
N PRO A 475 -2.45 5.65 -7.06
CA PRO A 475 -3.77 5.24 -6.59
C PRO A 475 -4.76 6.39 -6.43
N PHE A 476 -4.28 7.65 -6.37
CA PHE A 476 -5.12 8.83 -6.37
C PHE A 476 -5.30 9.38 -7.78
N LEU A 477 -6.55 9.40 -8.25
CA LEU A 477 -6.94 9.70 -9.62
C LEU A 477 -7.85 10.91 -9.67
N LYS A 478 -7.68 11.74 -10.70
CA LYS A 478 -8.58 12.87 -10.98
C LYS A 478 -9.49 12.54 -12.15
N SER A 479 -10.78 12.82 -12.00
CA SER A 479 -11.81 12.55 -12.99
C SER A 479 -12.57 13.84 -13.36
N PRO A 480 -12.05 14.66 -14.29
CA PRO A 480 -12.67 15.91 -14.69
C PRO A 480 -13.95 15.74 -15.54
N LYS A 481 -14.22 14.51 -16.01
CA LYS A 481 -15.36 14.18 -16.89
C LYS A 481 -16.37 13.22 -16.22
N GLY A 482 -16.23 12.96 -14.92
CA GLY A 482 -17.07 11.99 -14.21
C GLY A 482 -16.93 10.56 -14.71
N PHE A 483 -15.77 10.23 -15.28
CA PHE A 483 -15.48 8.96 -15.92
C PHE A 483 -14.02 8.57 -15.73
N VAL A 484 -13.75 7.34 -15.30
CA VAL A 484 -12.39 6.78 -15.13
C VAL A 484 -12.28 5.46 -15.87
N GLU A 485 -11.16 5.27 -16.56
CA GLU A 485 -10.80 4.01 -17.24
C GLU A 485 -9.49 3.49 -16.65
N LEU A 486 -9.51 2.27 -16.14
CA LEU A 486 -8.35 1.56 -15.60
C LEU A 486 -8.11 0.31 -16.43
N ARG A 487 -6.84 -0.02 -16.62
CA ARG A 487 -6.40 -1.17 -17.40
C ARG A 487 -5.50 -2.03 -16.54
N PHE A 488 -5.75 -3.33 -16.58
CA PHE A 488 -4.99 -4.33 -15.86
C PHE A 488 -4.40 -5.35 -16.83
N ILE A 489 -3.16 -5.73 -16.59
CA ILE A 489 -2.41 -6.72 -17.37
C ILE A 489 -1.78 -7.73 -16.41
N ALA A 490 -1.39 -8.89 -16.92
CA ALA A 490 -0.53 -9.79 -16.18
C ALA A 490 0.89 -9.20 -16.05
N SER A 491 1.54 -9.41 -14.91
CA SER A 491 2.94 -9.02 -14.67
C SER A 491 3.89 -9.69 -15.66
N GLU A 492 3.65 -10.97 -15.93
CA GLU A 492 4.40 -11.77 -16.90
C GLU A 492 3.67 -11.81 -18.25
N PRO A 493 4.38 -11.74 -19.40
CA PRO A 493 3.76 -11.72 -20.74
C PRO A 493 2.89 -12.94 -21.05
N ASP A 494 3.27 -14.11 -20.52
CA ASP A 494 2.54 -15.37 -20.70
C ASP A 494 1.50 -15.63 -19.58
N GLY A 495 1.36 -14.68 -18.64
CA GLY A 495 0.46 -14.80 -17.50
C GLY A 495 -1.01 -14.66 -17.89
N LYS A 496 -1.87 -15.49 -17.31
CA LYS A 496 -3.33 -15.32 -17.41
C LYS A 496 -3.80 -14.22 -16.46
N ILE A 497 -4.72 -13.37 -16.92
CA ILE A 497 -5.35 -12.39 -16.04
C ILE A 497 -6.39 -13.07 -15.14
N PRO A 498 -6.38 -12.82 -13.81
CA PRO A 498 -7.40 -13.31 -12.91
C PRO A 498 -8.78 -12.68 -13.20
N ARG A 499 -9.86 -13.37 -12.83
CA ARG A 499 -11.21 -12.81 -12.96
C ARG A 499 -11.35 -11.61 -12.04
N LEU A 500 -11.68 -10.45 -12.59
CA LEU A 500 -11.83 -9.21 -11.83
C LEU A 500 -13.29 -8.89 -11.53
N THR A 501 -13.52 -8.16 -10.44
CA THR A 501 -14.75 -7.45 -10.15
C THR A 501 -14.40 -6.19 -9.38
N ALA A 502 -15.30 -5.22 -9.28
CA ALA A 502 -15.00 -3.99 -8.55
C ALA A 502 -16.24 -3.38 -7.91
N ARG A 503 -16.00 -2.52 -6.92
CA ARG A 503 -17.04 -1.83 -6.16
C ARG A 503 -16.67 -0.37 -5.97
N LEU A 504 -17.64 0.51 -6.19
CA LEU A 504 -17.51 1.94 -5.99
C LEU A 504 -18.15 2.33 -4.65
N ARG A 505 -17.49 3.20 -3.89
CA ARG A 505 -17.96 3.67 -2.58
C ARG A 505 -17.78 5.17 -2.46
N SER A 506 -18.70 5.86 -1.82
CA SER A 506 -18.60 7.30 -1.53
C SER A 506 -19.22 7.62 -0.18
N VAL A 507 -18.80 8.72 0.43
CA VAL A 507 -19.47 9.29 1.61
C VAL A 507 -20.65 10.16 1.19
N ALA A 508 -20.52 10.91 0.10
CA ALA A 508 -21.50 11.89 -0.34
C ALA A 508 -22.67 11.25 -1.10
N VAL A 509 -22.40 10.18 -1.86
CA VAL A 509 -23.38 9.53 -2.73
C VAL A 509 -23.94 8.27 -2.10
N LYS A 510 -25.26 8.08 -2.16
CA LYS A 510 -25.93 6.88 -1.64
C LYS A 510 -25.54 5.63 -2.43
N ALA A 511 -25.44 4.49 -1.74
CA ALA A 511 -25.01 3.21 -2.31
C ALA A 511 -25.83 2.77 -3.55
N GLU A 512 -27.15 3.02 -3.55
CA GLU A 512 -28.07 2.70 -4.66
C GLU A 512 -27.69 3.35 -6.01
N TYR A 513 -27.02 4.50 -5.98
CA TYR A 513 -26.52 5.18 -7.19
C TYR A 513 -25.13 4.73 -7.60
N LEU A 514 -24.44 3.93 -6.78
CA LEU A 514 -23.10 3.41 -7.04
C LEU A 514 -23.14 1.97 -7.59
N GLU A 515 -24.25 1.28 -7.40
CA GLU A 515 -24.52 -0.03 -7.99
C GLU A 515 -24.53 0.05 -9.52
N ASP A 516 -23.95 -0.95 -10.17
CA ASP A 516 -23.92 -1.11 -11.62
C ASP A 516 -23.30 0.06 -12.41
N CYS A 517 -22.47 0.87 -11.74
CA CYS A 517 -21.72 1.99 -12.34
C CYS A 517 -20.37 1.59 -12.94
N ILE A 518 -20.03 0.29 -12.89
CA ILE A 518 -18.75 -0.25 -13.34
C ILE A 518 -19.00 -1.18 -14.52
N LEU A 519 -18.29 -0.94 -15.62
CA LEU A 519 -18.26 -1.81 -16.78
C LEU A 519 -16.87 -2.45 -16.89
N LEU A 520 -16.81 -3.77 -16.71
CA LEU A 520 -15.60 -4.57 -16.84
C LEU A 520 -15.65 -5.37 -18.15
N ARG A 521 -14.52 -5.49 -18.84
CA ARG A 521 -14.37 -6.32 -20.03
C ARG A 521 -12.93 -6.78 -20.20
N ASP A 522 -12.77 -7.93 -20.84
CA ASP A 522 -11.47 -8.49 -21.20
C ASP A 522 -11.25 -8.35 -22.71
N ILE A 523 -10.04 -7.95 -23.09
CA ILE A 523 -9.64 -7.76 -24.49
C ILE A 523 -8.23 -8.31 -24.71
N GLU A 524 -7.86 -8.53 -25.97
CA GLU A 524 -6.47 -8.71 -26.38
C GLU A 524 -5.99 -7.42 -27.05
N ALA A 525 -4.91 -6.83 -26.53
CA ALA A 525 -4.36 -5.58 -27.05
C ALA A 525 -2.83 -5.58 -27.05
N SER A 526 -2.23 -4.95 -28.05
CA SER A 526 -0.78 -4.78 -28.13
C SER A 526 -0.25 -3.86 -27.02
N LEU A 527 0.82 -4.25 -26.34
CA LEU A 527 1.52 -3.36 -25.41
C LEU A 527 2.18 -2.18 -26.16
N PRO A 528 2.14 -0.95 -25.61
CA PRO A 528 2.87 0.18 -26.18
C PRO A 528 4.37 -0.05 -26.01
N THR A 529 5.11 -0.21 -27.11
CA THR A 529 6.53 -0.58 -27.10
C THR A 529 7.47 0.56 -26.72
N THR A 530 7.06 1.83 -26.77
CA THR A 530 7.82 2.99 -26.26
C THR A 530 6.94 4.24 -26.34
N GLY A 531 6.54 4.84 -25.21
CA GLY A 531 6.15 6.25 -25.03
C GLY A 531 5.16 6.95 -25.99
N VAL A 532 4.64 6.29 -27.02
CA VAL A 532 3.84 6.88 -28.10
C VAL A 532 2.49 6.16 -28.15
N SER A 533 1.44 6.97 -28.18
CA SER A 533 0.02 6.66 -28.35
C SER A 533 -0.35 5.20 -28.66
N VAL A 534 -1.30 4.69 -27.85
CA VAL A 534 -2.03 3.40 -27.88
C VAL A 534 -2.53 2.97 -29.28
N LEU A 535 -2.45 3.84 -30.28
CA LEU A 535 -2.98 3.61 -31.63
C LEU A 535 -1.93 3.13 -32.66
N THR A 536 -0.67 2.91 -32.26
CA THR A 536 0.39 2.46 -33.20
C THR A 536 1.03 1.12 -32.86
N GLY A 537 0.48 0.35 -31.90
CA GLY A 537 1.10 -0.76 -31.17
C GLY A 537 1.80 -1.86 -31.97
N THR A 538 3.12 -1.77 -32.10
CA THR A 538 4.01 -2.75 -32.79
C THR A 538 4.40 -3.94 -31.91
N GLY A 539 3.84 -4.06 -30.70
CA GLY A 539 4.19 -5.08 -29.72
C GLY A 539 3.28 -6.32 -29.74
N PRO A 540 3.68 -7.40 -29.04
CA PRO A 540 2.86 -8.60 -28.87
C PRO A 540 1.52 -8.25 -28.20
N CYS A 541 0.44 -8.87 -28.68
CA CYS A 541 -0.88 -8.79 -28.05
C CYS A 541 -0.83 -9.50 -26.70
N VAL A 542 -1.25 -8.82 -25.65
CA VAL A 542 -1.40 -9.40 -24.31
C VAL A 542 -2.87 -9.35 -23.92
N PRO A 543 -3.35 -10.32 -23.13
CA PRO A 543 -4.64 -10.20 -22.48
C PRO A 543 -4.64 -8.93 -21.60
N MET A 544 -5.78 -8.26 -21.53
CA MET A 544 -5.96 -7.05 -20.75
C MET A 544 -7.40 -6.96 -20.24
N SER A 545 -7.59 -6.66 -18.96
CA SER A 545 -8.90 -6.32 -18.39
C SER A 545 -9.04 -4.81 -18.29
N ILE A 546 -10.13 -4.25 -18.83
CA ILE A 546 -10.44 -2.82 -18.76
C ILE A 546 -11.66 -2.59 -17.88
N LEU A 547 -11.50 -1.73 -16.90
CA LEU A 547 -12.53 -1.29 -15.96
C LEU A 547 -12.88 0.17 -16.24
N ASN A 548 -14.15 0.40 -16.57
CA ASN A 548 -14.74 1.72 -16.77
C ASN A 548 -15.65 2.06 -15.59
N ALA A 549 -15.36 3.12 -14.84
CA ALA A 549 -16.21 3.62 -13.77
C ALA A 549 -16.91 4.92 -14.18
N TYR A 550 -18.24 4.93 -14.15
CA TYR A 550 -19.09 6.09 -14.41
C TYR A 550 -19.52 6.71 -13.08
N LEU A 551 -19.17 7.98 -12.85
CA LEU A 551 -19.34 8.63 -11.56
C LEU A 551 -20.62 9.47 -11.59
N PRO A 552 -21.65 9.14 -10.78
CA PRO A 552 -22.98 9.73 -10.92
C PRO A 552 -23.06 11.19 -10.48
N GLU A 553 -22.19 11.62 -9.57
CA GLU A 553 -22.16 12.96 -8.98
C GLU A 553 -20.69 13.45 -8.88
N PRO A 554 -20.43 14.76 -8.72
CA PRO A 554 -19.10 15.23 -8.34
C PRO A 554 -18.81 14.86 -6.88
N GLY A 555 -17.54 14.59 -6.57
CA GLY A 555 -17.11 14.26 -5.20
C GLY A 555 -16.02 13.19 -5.16
N GLU A 556 -15.82 12.63 -3.97
CA GLU A 556 -14.78 11.63 -3.71
C GLU A 556 -15.37 10.22 -3.71
N TYR A 557 -14.66 9.31 -4.38
CA TYR A 557 -15.01 7.91 -4.49
C TYR A 557 -13.82 7.03 -4.16
N ALA A 558 -14.05 5.92 -3.48
CA ALA A 558 -13.10 4.81 -3.46
C ALA A 558 -13.55 3.72 -4.42
N LEU A 559 -12.61 3.24 -5.23
CA LEU A 559 -12.80 2.10 -6.12
C LEU A 559 -11.99 0.92 -5.58
N GLU A 560 -12.68 -0.12 -5.15
CA GLU A 560 -12.09 -1.38 -4.70
C GLU A 560 -12.15 -2.40 -5.85
N VAL A 561 -11.00 -2.91 -6.27
CA VAL A 561 -10.89 -3.95 -7.30
C VAL A 561 -10.55 -5.27 -6.62
N TYR A 562 -11.31 -6.31 -6.92
CA TYR A 562 -11.16 -7.65 -6.37
C TYR A 562 -10.84 -8.64 -7.48
N ALA A 563 -10.06 -9.67 -7.17
CA ALA A 563 -9.69 -10.72 -8.11
C ALA A 563 -9.94 -12.12 -7.54
N ALA A 564 -10.20 -13.06 -8.45
CA ALA A 564 -10.25 -14.49 -8.20
C ALA A 564 -9.42 -15.24 -9.27
N PRO A 565 -8.84 -16.41 -8.94
CA PRO A 565 -8.10 -17.23 -9.89
C PRO A 565 -8.90 -17.50 -11.19
N SER A 566 -8.18 -17.57 -12.31
CA SER A 566 -8.72 -17.80 -13.65
C SER A 566 -9.06 -19.27 -13.94
N ASP A 567 -8.42 -20.22 -13.24
CA ASP A 567 -8.44 -21.66 -13.57
C ASP A 567 -9.40 -22.52 -12.72
N THR A 568 -10.30 -21.92 -11.92
CA THR A 568 -11.24 -22.67 -11.07
C THR A 568 -12.71 -22.52 -11.48
N ASP A 569 -13.30 -23.65 -11.88
CA ASP A 569 -14.76 -23.84 -12.09
C ASP A 569 -15.55 -23.77 -10.77
N GLU A 570 -14.87 -23.89 -9.63
CA GLU A 570 -15.47 -23.75 -8.30
C GLU A 570 -15.66 -22.26 -7.91
N PRO A 571 -16.73 -21.93 -7.14
CA PRO A 571 -16.98 -20.57 -6.66
C PRO A 571 -15.87 -20.15 -5.69
N THR A 572 -14.83 -19.53 -6.23
CA THR A 572 -13.68 -19.06 -5.47
C THR A 572 -13.97 -17.67 -4.91
N ALA A 573 -13.58 -17.42 -3.66
CA ALA A 573 -13.75 -16.12 -3.03
C ALA A 573 -12.92 -15.05 -3.76
N TYR A 574 -13.53 -13.88 -3.96
CA TYR A 574 -12.84 -12.70 -4.48
C TYR A 574 -12.04 -12.02 -3.37
N HIS A 575 -10.80 -11.67 -3.67
CA HIS A 575 -9.89 -11.00 -2.74
C HIS A 575 -9.59 -9.59 -3.22
N LEU A 576 -9.50 -8.62 -2.31
CA LEU A 576 -9.15 -7.23 -2.67
C LEU A 576 -7.71 -7.20 -3.23
N VAL A 577 -7.55 -6.75 -4.46
CA VAL A 577 -6.26 -6.62 -5.14
C VAL A 577 -5.81 -5.17 -5.30
N TRP A 578 -6.75 -4.23 -5.44
CA TRP A 578 -6.39 -2.82 -5.62
C TRP A 578 -7.41 -1.90 -4.97
N GLN A 579 -6.95 -0.74 -4.53
CA GLN A 579 -7.81 0.32 -4.03
C GLN A 579 -7.35 1.68 -4.56
N PHE A 580 -8.28 2.42 -5.18
CA PHE A 580 -8.04 3.77 -5.73
C PHE A 580 -8.92 4.80 -5.03
N LEU A 581 -8.41 6.02 -4.90
CA LEU A 581 -9.19 7.20 -4.53
C LEU A 581 -9.41 8.04 -5.77
N ILE A 582 -10.65 8.37 -6.09
CA ILE A 582 -11.03 9.13 -7.28
C ILE A 582 -11.67 10.44 -6.83
N GLU A 583 -11.09 11.56 -7.27
CA GLU A 583 -11.65 12.89 -7.11
C GLU A 583 -12.36 13.30 -8.41
N ALA A 584 -13.69 13.38 -8.38
CA ALA A 584 -14.52 13.71 -9.53
C ALA A 584 -14.94 15.18 -9.49
N SER A 585 -14.52 15.97 -10.49
CA SER A 585 -14.93 17.37 -10.63
C SER A 585 -16.26 17.54 -11.36
N SER A 586 -16.70 16.51 -12.09
CA SER A 586 -17.97 16.49 -12.81
C SER A 586 -18.63 15.12 -12.66
N SER A 587 -19.89 15.04 -13.09
CA SER A 587 -20.65 13.80 -13.11
C SER A 587 -20.90 13.28 -14.52
N LYS A 588 -21.20 11.99 -14.62
CA LYS A 588 -21.70 11.30 -15.80
C LYS A 588 -22.79 10.32 -15.39
N PRO A 589 -23.98 10.83 -14.98
CA PRO A 589 -25.06 10.00 -14.47
C PRO A 589 -25.61 9.09 -15.58
N LEU A 590 -25.85 7.83 -15.23
CA LEU A 590 -26.50 6.84 -16.08
C LEU A 590 -27.87 6.49 -15.47
N SER A 591 -28.88 6.28 -16.32
CA SER A 591 -30.20 5.81 -15.86
C SER A 591 -30.08 4.43 -15.18
N ALA A 592 -30.94 4.14 -14.21
CA ALA A 592 -30.89 2.86 -13.48
C ALA A 592 -31.03 1.65 -14.44
N ILE A 593 -31.88 1.78 -15.46
CA ILE A 593 -32.09 0.77 -16.49
C ILE A 593 -30.80 0.56 -17.30
N LEU A 594 -30.14 1.64 -17.73
CA LEU A 594 -28.90 1.54 -18.48
C LEU A 594 -27.78 0.94 -17.63
N ARG A 595 -27.65 1.32 -16.35
CA ARG A 595 -26.68 0.73 -15.41
C ARG A 595 -26.86 -0.79 -15.32
N SER A 596 -28.08 -1.25 -15.05
CA SER A 596 -28.41 -2.68 -14.97
C SER A 596 -28.10 -3.43 -16.28
N ARG A 597 -28.40 -2.81 -17.44
CA ARG A 597 -28.06 -3.37 -18.75
C ARG A 597 -26.55 -3.48 -18.97
N LEU A 598 -25.78 -2.46 -18.57
CA LEU A 598 -24.32 -2.46 -18.73
C LEU A 598 -23.65 -3.49 -17.80
N ALA A 599 -24.13 -3.63 -16.57
CA ALA A 599 -23.58 -4.57 -15.59
C ALA A 599 -23.78 -6.05 -15.95
N THR A 600 -24.87 -6.37 -16.66
CA THR A 600 -25.21 -7.75 -17.06
C THR A 600 -24.73 -8.13 -18.47
N MET A 601 -24.14 -7.17 -19.21
CA MET A 601 -23.79 -7.34 -20.61
C MET A 601 -22.46 -8.07 -20.78
N LYS A 602 -22.46 -9.12 -21.61
CA LYS A 602 -21.25 -9.78 -22.09
C LYS A 602 -20.72 -9.11 -23.35
N LEU A 603 -19.62 -8.39 -23.24
CA LEU A 603 -18.97 -7.70 -24.35
C LEU A 603 -17.90 -8.56 -25.01
N GLY A 604 -17.71 -8.36 -26.31
CA GLY A 604 -16.72 -9.10 -27.10
C GLY A 604 -17.23 -10.46 -27.58
N PRO A 605 -16.33 -11.44 -27.80
CA PRO A 605 -16.69 -12.79 -28.22
C PRO A 605 -17.61 -13.46 -27.19
N GLN A 606 -18.68 -14.10 -27.66
CA GLN A 606 -19.66 -14.74 -26.77
C GLN A 606 -19.26 -16.16 -26.36
N ASP A 607 -18.57 -16.86 -27.23
CA ASP A 607 -18.15 -18.25 -27.06
C ASP A 607 -16.96 -18.60 -27.99
N SER A 608 -16.52 -19.85 -27.93
CA SER A 608 -15.47 -20.39 -28.81
C SER A 608 -15.82 -20.38 -30.31
N THR A 609 -17.07 -20.08 -30.68
CA THR A 609 -17.54 -20.08 -32.07
C THR A 609 -16.89 -18.95 -32.85
N TRP A 610 -16.64 -17.80 -32.21
CA TRP A 610 -15.87 -16.68 -32.78
C TRP A 610 -14.49 -17.11 -33.29
N GLU A 611 -13.73 -17.81 -32.44
CA GLU A 611 -12.39 -18.32 -32.76
C GLU A 611 -12.43 -19.46 -33.79
N LYS A 612 -13.39 -20.39 -33.63
CA LYS A 612 -13.56 -21.53 -34.56
C LYS A 612 -13.91 -21.09 -35.98
N MET A 613 -14.70 -20.02 -36.13
CA MET A 613 -15.02 -19.41 -37.41
C MET A 613 -13.90 -18.48 -37.92
N GLY A 614 -12.87 -18.24 -37.11
CA GLY A 614 -11.70 -17.45 -37.45
C GLY A 614 -11.93 -15.96 -37.60
N PHE A 615 -13.01 -15.42 -37.04
CA PHE A 615 -13.26 -13.97 -37.06
C PHE A 615 -12.17 -13.21 -36.30
N ARG A 616 -11.78 -12.05 -36.82
CA ARG A 616 -10.86 -11.11 -36.15
C ARG A 616 -11.34 -9.68 -36.25
N THR A 617 -11.09 -8.89 -35.22
CA THR A 617 -11.35 -7.45 -35.21
C THR A 617 -10.16 -6.70 -35.82
N TYR A 618 -10.41 -5.79 -36.77
CA TYR A 618 -9.34 -5.03 -37.45
C TYR A 618 -9.30 -3.56 -37.05
N SER A 619 -10.46 -2.88 -36.98
CA SER A 619 -10.48 -1.45 -36.64
C SER A 619 -10.69 -1.18 -35.15
N HIS A 620 -11.54 -1.96 -34.47
CA HIS A 620 -11.88 -1.77 -33.06
C HIS A 620 -11.79 -3.11 -32.30
N PRO A 621 -10.61 -3.44 -31.74
CA PRO A 621 -10.43 -4.66 -30.94
C PRO A 621 -11.09 -4.57 -29.56
N ASP A 622 -11.20 -3.37 -28.99
CA ASP A 622 -12.04 -3.13 -27.81
C ASP A 622 -13.52 -3.16 -28.22
N PRO A 623 -14.36 -4.03 -27.61
CA PRO A 623 -15.79 -4.08 -27.90
C PRO A 623 -16.54 -2.82 -27.46
N VAL A 624 -15.93 -1.94 -26.65
CA VAL A 624 -16.48 -0.62 -26.33
C VAL A 624 -15.93 0.43 -27.28
N VAL A 625 -16.77 0.95 -28.15
CA VAL A 625 -16.41 1.95 -29.17
C VAL A 625 -16.99 3.31 -28.78
N ARG A 626 -16.10 4.29 -28.56
CA ARG A 626 -16.51 5.69 -28.35
C ARG A 626 -16.49 6.44 -29.67
N VAL A 627 -17.65 6.94 -30.10
CA VAL A 627 -17.75 7.74 -31.32
C VAL A 627 -17.04 9.08 -31.11
N ARG A 628 -16.20 9.47 -32.07
CA ARG A 628 -15.38 10.69 -31.97
C ARG A 628 -16.25 11.95 -32.10
N THR A 629 -15.87 13.01 -31.38
CA THR A 629 -16.59 14.31 -31.39
C THR A 629 -15.88 15.42 -32.17
N ALA A 630 -14.56 15.35 -32.37
CA ALA A 630 -13.81 16.42 -33.02
C ALA A 630 -13.93 16.40 -34.55
N GLY A 631 -14.53 17.45 -35.13
CA GLY A 631 -14.51 17.70 -36.57
C GLY A 631 -13.18 18.29 -37.01
N ARG A 632 -12.37 17.53 -37.78
CA ARG A 632 -11.44 18.17 -38.71
C ARG A 632 -12.27 18.64 -39.90
N ALA A 633 -12.62 19.93 -39.89
CA ALA A 633 -13.05 20.65 -41.07
C ALA A 633 -12.07 20.33 -42.21
N GLY A 634 -12.52 19.55 -43.20
CA GLY A 634 -11.75 19.19 -44.40
C GLY A 634 -11.22 17.75 -44.50
N SER A 635 -11.35 16.87 -43.50
CA SER A 635 -10.82 15.48 -43.61
C SER A 635 -11.88 14.37 -43.69
N GLU A 636 -13.14 14.65 -43.34
CA GLU A 636 -14.18 13.61 -43.24
C GLU A 636 -15.13 13.51 -44.45
N ARG A 637 -14.96 14.35 -45.48
CA ARG A 637 -15.61 14.14 -46.80
C ARG A 637 -14.96 13.01 -47.64
N LEU A 638 -13.99 12.29 -47.08
CA LEU A 638 -13.11 11.36 -47.81
C LEU A 638 -12.97 9.98 -47.14
N LEU A 639 -13.96 9.50 -46.38
CA LEU A 639 -13.97 8.10 -45.94
C LEU A 639 -14.33 7.10 -47.07
N LEU A 640 -14.73 7.59 -48.25
CA LEU A 640 -15.02 6.79 -49.46
C LEU A 640 -14.37 7.32 -50.75
N LYS A 641 -13.26 8.05 -50.66
CA LYS A 641 -12.43 8.40 -51.85
C LYS A 641 -10.95 8.19 -51.55
N ALA A 642 -10.53 6.92 -51.57
CA ALA A 642 -9.14 6.57 -51.78
C ALA A 642 -9.08 5.54 -52.91
N THR A 643 -8.88 6.02 -54.14
CA THR A 643 -8.75 5.16 -55.33
C THR A 643 -7.28 4.88 -55.68
N SER A 644 -6.32 5.23 -54.81
CA SER A 644 -4.89 5.09 -55.10
C SER A 644 -4.02 4.80 -53.87
N LYS A 645 -3.15 3.78 -54.02
CA LYS A 645 -2.16 3.28 -53.05
C LYS A 645 -1.22 4.36 -52.48
N SER A 646 -0.93 5.43 -53.25
CA SER A 646 0.00 6.49 -52.83
C SER A 646 -0.56 7.42 -51.74
N GLN A 647 -1.87 7.62 -51.67
CA GLN A 647 -2.49 8.53 -50.68
C GLN A 647 -2.69 7.88 -49.30
N VAL A 648 -2.73 6.55 -49.24
CA VAL A 648 -2.81 5.79 -47.97
C VAL A 648 -1.46 5.82 -47.24
N LEU A 649 -0.35 5.65 -47.98
CA LEU A 649 1.01 5.75 -47.46
C LEU A 649 1.37 7.18 -47.00
N GLN A 650 0.93 8.20 -47.74
CA GLN A 650 1.21 9.60 -47.39
C GLN A 650 0.45 10.08 -46.14
N ARG A 651 -0.71 9.47 -45.82
CA ARG A 651 -1.45 9.70 -44.56
C ARG A 651 -0.75 9.14 -43.33
N PHE A 652 0.14 8.16 -43.50
CA PHE A 652 0.88 7.52 -42.40
C PHE A 652 2.28 8.11 -42.16
N MET A 653 2.92 8.70 -43.18
CA MET A 653 4.29 9.24 -43.07
C MET A 653 4.35 10.74 -42.68
N GLY A 654 3.21 11.41 -42.56
CA GLY A 654 3.12 12.84 -42.29
C GLY A 654 3.05 13.23 -40.80
N SER A 655 3.94 12.73 -39.94
CA SER A 655 4.32 13.44 -38.70
C SER A 655 5.63 12.89 -38.14
N SER A 656 6.77 13.36 -38.66
CA SER A 656 8.03 13.36 -37.91
C SER A 656 8.88 14.57 -38.31
N GLY A 657 9.43 15.24 -37.31
CA GLY A 657 10.21 16.50 -37.41
C GLY A 657 9.33 17.70 -37.08
N THR A 658 9.54 18.50 -36.04
CA THR A 658 10.73 18.89 -35.26
C THR A 658 10.20 19.46 -33.91
N ALA A 659 10.86 19.42 -32.77
CA ALA A 659 12.21 19.87 -32.50
C ALA A 659 12.65 19.43 -31.09
N ASP A 660 13.94 19.16 -30.96
CA ASP A 660 14.67 19.30 -29.70
C ASP A 660 16.00 20.03 -30.00
N ALA A 661 16.55 20.72 -28.99
CA ALA A 661 17.84 21.43 -28.92
C ALA A 661 17.86 22.99 -28.96
N ALA A 662 17.84 23.58 -27.75
CA ALA A 662 18.97 24.23 -27.06
C ALA A 662 19.74 25.44 -27.68
N VAL A 663 19.73 26.54 -26.88
CA VAL A 663 20.83 27.44 -26.43
C VAL A 663 21.36 28.57 -27.33
N THR A 664 21.24 29.80 -26.78
CA THR A 664 22.08 31.04 -26.75
C THR A 664 21.13 32.25 -26.90
N GLY A 665 21.17 33.38 -26.19
CA GLY A 665 22.10 34.03 -25.28
C GLY A 665 21.81 35.54 -25.38
N GLU A 666 21.47 36.17 -24.25
CA GLU A 666 21.66 37.58 -23.85
C GLU A 666 21.17 38.82 -24.66
N GLU A 667 20.76 39.84 -23.86
CA GLU A 667 20.55 41.29 -24.11
C GLU A 667 19.35 41.71 -25.01
N GLY A 668 18.53 42.73 -24.73
CA GLY A 668 18.45 43.76 -23.70
C GLY A 668 17.47 44.88 -24.15
N SER A 669 16.92 45.59 -23.18
CA SER A 669 16.38 46.97 -23.26
C SER A 669 14.93 47.26 -23.74
N THR A 670 14.33 48.09 -22.90
CA THR A 670 13.15 48.98 -22.98
C THR A 670 13.15 49.93 -24.18
N THR A 671 11.97 50.32 -24.70
CA THR A 671 11.41 51.70 -24.62
C THR A 671 10.11 51.87 -25.41
N ASP A 672 9.41 52.91 -24.99
CA ASP A 672 8.09 53.46 -25.31
C ASP A 672 7.99 54.19 -26.67
N GLU A 673 6.76 54.62 -26.98
CA GLU A 673 6.33 55.67 -27.93
C GLU A 673 6.25 55.40 -29.44
N GLY A 674 5.20 55.96 -30.06
CA GLY A 674 5.34 56.58 -31.37
C GLY A 674 4.20 56.39 -32.36
N ALA A 675 3.26 57.33 -32.37
CA ALA A 675 2.10 57.41 -33.24
C ALA A 675 2.39 57.74 -34.72
N ALA A 676 1.32 57.59 -35.52
CA ALA A 676 1.03 58.21 -36.81
C ALA A 676 1.84 57.64 -38.01
N GLY A 677 1.23 57.28 -39.13
CA GLY A 677 -0.10 57.58 -39.64
C GLY A 677 0.07 57.81 -41.14
N ASP A 678 -0.72 57.15 -41.96
CA ASP A 678 -1.29 57.85 -43.12
C ASP A 678 -2.52 57.10 -43.60
N ALA A 679 -3.61 57.85 -43.56
CA ALA A 679 -4.87 57.52 -44.14
C ALA A 679 -4.97 58.24 -45.49
N VAL A 680 -6.03 57.89 -46.21
CA VAL A 680 -6.85 58.77 -47.06
C VAL A 680 -6.99 58.31 -48.51
N ALA A 681 -8.26 57.98 -48.76
CA ALA A 681 -9.08 58.18 -49.96
C ALA A 681 -9.25 56.97 -50.88
N ALA A 682 -10.45 56.67 -51.37
CA ALA A 682 -11.80 57.16 -51.11
C ALA A 682 -12.74 56.31 -51.99
N GLN A 683 -13.97 56.12 -51.51
CA GLN A 683 -15.22 56.01 -52.29
C GLN A 683 -15.42 54.84 -53.28
N GLY A 684 -16.58 54.21 -53.14
CA GLY A 684 -17.16 53.43 -54.23
C GLY A 684 -18.19 52.42 -53.76
N ASP A 685 -19.34 52.93 -53.31
CA ASP A 685 -20.58 52.20 -53.07
C ASP A 685 -20.96 51.28 -54.25
N GLY A 686 -21.47 50.08 -53.97
CA GLY A 686 -21.80 49.12 -55.01
C GLY A 686 -22.03 47.69 -54.54
N THR A 687 -23.09 47.48 -53.76
CA THR A 687 -23.97 46.30 -53.92
C THR A 687 -23.28 44.92 -53.91
N GLU A 688 -22.94 44.38 -52.74
CA GLU A 688 -22.87 42.92 -52.61
C GLU A 688 -24.29 42.37 -52.54
N PRO A 689 -24.69 41.45 -53.43
CA PRO A 689 -25.99 40.84 -53.35
C PRO A 689 -26.04 39.98 -52.08
N ALA A 690 -27.15 40.08 -51.37
CA ALA A 690 -27.58 39.00 -50.49
C ALA A 690 -27.46 37.69 -51.29
N ALA A 691 -26.48 36.85 -50.93
CA ALA A 691 -26.49 35.47 -51.34
C ALA A 691 -27.67 34.84 -50.61
N GLU A 692 -28.81 34.87 -51.29
CA GLU A 692 -29.92 33.97 -51.06
C GLU A 692 -29.35 32.61 -50.69
N VAL A 693 -29.74 32.13 -49.51
CA VAL A 693 -29.68 30.72 -49.16
C VAL A 693 -30.65 30.04 -50.12
N THR A 694 -30.21 29.82 -51.36
CA THR A 694 -30.85 28.88 -52.27
C THR A 694 -30.69 27.52 -51.64
N GLY A 695 -31.81 26.95 -51.19
CA GLY A 695 -31.88 25.59 -50.69
C GLY A 695 -31.48 24.60 -51.78
N GLU A 696 -30.19 24.27 -51.83
CA GLU A 696 -29.72 22.98 -52.29
C GLU A 696 -29.17 22.27 -51.05
N GLY A 697 -29.96 21.38 -50.46
CA GLY A 697 -29.47 20.55 -49.37
C GLY A 697 -28.21 19.83 -49.83
N GLU A 698 -27.10 20.01 -49.12
CA GLU A 698 -25.90 19.21 -49.35
C GLU A 698 -26.33 17.74 -49.32
N LYS A 699 -26.33 17.09 -50.48
CA LYS A 699 -26.66 15.67 -50.59
C LYS A 699 -25.55 14.91 -49.86
N ILE A 700 -25.82 14.56 -48.61
CA ILE A 700 -24.98 13.68 -47.80
C ILE A 700 -24.80 12.40 -48.60
N ASP A 701 -23.55 11.97 -48.76
CA ASP A 701 -23.21 10.73 -49.46
C ASP A 701 -24.08 9.58 -48.88
N PRO A 702 -24.79 8.82 -49.72
CA PRO A 702 -25.66 7.73 -49.26
C PRO A 702 -24.92 6.71 -48.38
N GLU A 703 -23.60 6.59 -48.51
CA GLU A 703 -22.77 5.69 -47.70
C GLU A 703 -22.00 6.39 -46.58
N ALA A 704 -22.19 7.70 -46.37
CA ALA A 704 -21.58 8.41 -45.25
C ALA A 704 -22.05 7.81 -43.92
N ALA A 705 -21.11 7.62 -42.99
CA ALA A 705 -21.34 6.98 -41.70
C ALA A 705 -20.53 7.67 -40.59
N ASP A 706 -21.05 7.62 -39.37
CA ASP A 706 -20.40 8.17 -38.18
C ASP A 706 -19.27 7.26 -37.66
N LEU A 707 -19.37 5.95 -37.94
CA LEU A 707 -18.44 4.93 -37.49
C LEU A 707 -18.34 3.81 -38.54
N CYS A 708 -17.13 3.26 -38.73
CA CYS A 708 -16.87 2.08 -39.56
C CYS A 708 -16.13 1.02 -38.74
N ILE A 709 -16.77 -0.13 -38.51
CA ILE A 709 -16.18 -1.30 -37.85
C ILE A 709 -15.76 -2.31 -38.92
N THR A 710 -14.50 -2.75 -38.89
CA THR A 710 -13.92 -3.66 -39.88
C THR A 710 -13.57 -4.98 -39.22
N LEU A 711 -14.04 -6.08 -39.81
CA LEU A 711 -13.83 -7.45 -39.37
C LEU A 711 -13.11 -8.25 -40.46
N GLY A 712 -12.18 -9.11 -40.08
CA GLY A 712 -11.49 -10.03 -40.99
C GLY A 712 -12.05 -11.44 -40.91
N ILE A 713 -12.11 -12.13 -42.05
CA ILE A 713 -12.58 -13.51 -42.18
C ILE A 713 -11.57 -14.34 -42.99
N PRO A 714 -11.25 -15.59 -42.59
CA PRO A 714 -10.38 -16.48 -43.36
C PRO A 714 -11.11 -17.19 -44.51
N ASP A 715 -10.36 -17.54 -45.56
CA ASP A 715 -10.86 -17.94 -46.88
C ASP A 715 -11.67 -19.25 -46.92
N LYS A 716 -11.61 -20.04 -45.85
CA LYS A 716 -11.99 -21.46 -45.88
C LYS A 716 -13.48 -21.73 -45.63
N GLN A 717 -14.30 -20.73 -45.31
CA GLN A 717 -15.74 -20.94 -45.06
C GLN A 717 -16.60 -19.79 -45.62
N LYS A 718 -17.62 -20.14 -46.44
CA LYS A 718 -18.68 -19.19 -46.78
C LYS A 718 -19.51 -18.94 -45.53
N ILE A 719 -19.29 -17.83 -44.83
CA ILE A 719 -20.02 -17.50 -43.59
C ILE A 719 -21.17 -16.54 -43.92
N CYS A 720 -22.33 -16.77 -43.30
CA CYS A 720 -23.44 -15.82 -43.28
C CYS A 720 -23.33 -14.97 -42.01
N LEU A 721 -23.04 -13.67 -42.14
CA LEU A 721 -23.00 -12.71 -41.04
C LEU A 721 -24.25 -11.84 -41.05
N ILE A 722 -24.98 -11.82 -39.92
CA ILE A 722 -26.12 -10.95 -39.67
C ILE A 722 -25.77 -9.99 -38.53
N SER A 723 -26.01 -8.70 -38.76
CA SER A 723 -25.68 -7.66 -37.79
C SER A 723 -26.96 -6.91 -37.37
N GLN A 724 -27.14 -6.68 -36.08
CA GLN A 724 -28.30 -5.98 -35.51
C GLN A 724 -27.85 -4.84 -34.60
N LEU A 725 -28.46 -3.65 -34.73
CA LEU A 725 -28.14 -2.47 -33.93
C LEU A 725 -29.33 -2.08 -33.06
N MET A 726 -29.12 -2.01 -31.74
CA MET A 726 -30.15 -1.70 -30.75
C MET A 726 -29.79 -0.45 -29.95
N ALA A 727 -30.73 0.48 -29.77
CA ALA A 727 -30.58 1.62 -28.86
C ALA A 727 -30.99 1.20 -27.44
N ILE A 728 -30.14 1.46 -26.43
CA ILE A 728 -30.30 0.90 -25.08
C ILE A 728 -30.35 1.94 -23.95
N SER A 729 -30.37 3.23 -24.28
CA SER A 729 -30.37 4.31 -23.28
C SER A 729 -31.74 4.58 -22.66
N ASP A 730 -32.82 4.32 -23.40
CA ASP A 730 -34.20 4.63 -23.00
C ASP A 730 -34.85 3.38 -22.31
N GLU A 731 -36.09 3.51 -21.81
CA GLU A 731 -36.74 2.43 -21.02
C GLU A 731 -36.87 1.11 -21.79
N GLU A 732 -37.17 1.18 -23.09
CA GLU A 732 -37.25 0.02 -23.99
C GLU A 732 -36.00 -0.05 -24.89
N GLU A 733 -35.57 -1.27 -25.23
CA GLU A 733 -34.55 -1.45 -26.27
C GLU A 733 -35.22 -1.29 -27.64
N LEU A 734 -34.73 -0.35 -28.45
CA LEU A 734 -35.30 -0.06 -29.77
C LEU A 734 -34.38 -0.60 -30.87
N ASP A 735 -34.94 -1.42 -31.77
CA ASP A 735 -34.22 -1.88 -32.96
C ASP A 735 -34.05 -0.72 -33.95
N VAL A 736 -32.79 -0.32 -34.14
CA VAL A 736 -32.36 0.76 -35.04
C VAL A 736 -31.45 0.22 -36.14
N THR A 737 -31.60 -1.06 -36.52
CA THR A 737 -30.78 -1.72 -37.56
C THR A 737 -30.88 -1.05 -38.93
N GLY A 738 -31.88 -0.19 -39.16
CA GLY A 738 -31.93 0.69 -40.35
C GLY A 738 -30.76 1.68 -40.45
N TYR A 739 -30.09 1.98 -39.34
CA TYR A 739 -28.91 2.85 -39.26
C TYR A 739 -27.58 2.08 -39.38
N LEU A 740 -27.63 0.80 -39.71
CA LEU A 740 -26.47 -0.06 -39.91
C LEU A 740 -26.44 -0.57 -41.35
N LEU A 741 -25.31 -0.41 -42.04
CA LEU A 741 -25.08 -0.93 -43.37
C LEU A 741 -23.85 -1.86 -43.38
N GLN A 742 -24.06 -3.11 -43.80
CA GLN A 742 -23.00 -4.11 -43.95
C GLN A 742 -22.59 -4.18 -45.43
N LYS A 743 -21.34 -3.87 -45.73
CA LYS A 743 -20.79 -3.98 -47.09
C LYS A 743 -20.29 -5.39 -47.37
N SER A 744 -20.32 -5.75 -48.66
CA SER A 744 -19.78 -7.02 -49.15
C SER A 744 -18.29 -7.13 -48.83
N PRO A 745 -17.79 -8.36 -48.57
CA PRO A 745 -16.40 -8.53 -48.25
C PRO A 745 -15.51 -8.08 -49.41
N GLU A 746 -14.54 -7.21 -49.14
CA GLU A 746 -13.48 -6.87 -50.07
C GLU A 746 -12.45 -8.00 -50.05
N VAL A 747 -12.17 -8.61 -51.21
CA VAL A 747 -11.15 -9.65 -51.35
C VAL A 747 -9.79 -8.99 -51.34
N LEU A 748 -8.91 -9.44 -50.45
CA LEU A 748 -7.56 -8.92 -50.33
C LEU A 748 -6.66 -9.58 -51.39
N GLU A 749 -5.99 -8.75 -52.19
CA GLU A 749 -4.95 -9.24 -53.10
C GLU A 749 -3.73 -9.72 -52.27
N PRO A 750 -3.08 -10.83 -52.62
CA PRO A 750 -2.06 -11.49 -51.79
C PRO A 750 -0.80 -10.66 -51.45
N ASP A 751 -0.64 -9.48 -52.04
CA ASP A 751 0.48 -8.54 -51.81
C ASP A 751 0.02 -7.18 -51.21
N GLU A 752 -1.24 -7.04 -50.79
CA GLU A 752 -1.71 -5.81 -50.12
C GLU A 752 -1.37 -5.78 -48.63
N LEU A 753 -0.30 -5.06 -48.28
CA LEU A 753 0.01 -4.68 -46.89
C LEU A 753 -1.12 -3.82 -46.32
N LEU A 754 -1.94 -4.41 -45.47
CA LEU A 754 -2.98 -3.70 -44.73
C LEU A 754 -2.41 -2.94 -43.52
N PRO A 755 -3.06 -1.85 -43.07
CA PRO A 755 -2.69 -1.21 -41.81
C PRO A 755 -2.89 -2.20 -40.66
N GLY A 756 -1.78 -2.70 -40.09
CA GLY A 756 -1.79 -3.74 -39.05
C GLY A 756 -1.01 -5.01 -39.39
N ASP A 757 -0.55 -5.16 -40.64
CA ASP A 757 0.25 -6.30 -41.05
C ASP A 757 1.69 -6.16 -40.51
N ARG A 758 2.01 -6.87 -39.43
CA ARG A 758 3.29 -6.77 -38.71
C ARG A 758 3.93 -8.14 -38.54
N THR A 759 4.45 -8.67 -39.64
CA THR A 759 5.29 -9.87 -39.63
C THR A 759 6.73 -9.48 -39.32
N SER A 760 7.17 -9.59 -38.06
CA SER A 760 8.60 -9.80 -37.79
C SER A 760 8.93 -11.22 -38.22
N LYS A 761 9.87 -11.35 -39.17
CA LYS A 761 10.32 -12.62 -39.76
C LYS A 761 11.00 -13.63 -38.80
N ASP A 762 10.99 -13.39 -37.50
CA ASP A 762 11.60 -14.28 -36.51
C ASP A 762 10.62 -14.63 -35.39
N THR A 763 9.95 -15.78 -35.50
CA THR A 763 9.41 -16.48 -34.32
C THR A 763 9.53 -18.00 -34.49
N SER A 764 10.41 -18.59 -33.68
CA SER A 764 10.52 -20.01 -33.40
C SER A 764 9.42 -20.51 -32.44
N LEU A 765 8.20 -19.97 -32.54
CA LEU A 765 7.03 -20.37 -31.74
C LEU A 765 5.86 -20.60 -32.71
N GLY A 766 5.51 -21.88 -32.89
CA GLY A 766 4.62 -22.37 -33.94
C GLY A 766 3.14 -22.03 -33.80
N LEU A 767 2.79 -20.75 -33.90
CA LEU A 767 1.43 -20.30 -34.21
C LEU A 767 1.45 -19.59 -35.57
N SER A 768 1.13 -20.34 -36.63
CA SER A 768 0.93 -19.79 -37.97
C SER A 768 -0.31 -18.88 -37.95
N LEU A 769 -0.12 -17.56 -37.85
CA LEU A 769 -1.17 -16.57 -38.11
C LEU A 769 -1.46 -16.55 -39.62
N GLU A 770 -2.53 -17.21 -40.06
CA GLU A 770 -3.05 -17.04 -41.42
C GLU A 770 -3.58 -15.58 -41.59
N GLN A 771 -3.09 -14.85 -42.60
CA GLN A 771 -3.65 -13.55 -43.01
C GLN A 771 -5.12 -13.73 -43.43
N PRO A 772 -6.04 -12.78 -43.14
CA PRO A 772 -7.43 -12.89 -43.60
C PRO A 772 -7.46 -12.75 -45.12
N SER A 773 -8.41 -13.40 -45.76
CA SER A 773 -8.63 -13.24 -47.20
C SER A 773 -9.72 -12.22 -47.53
N GLN A 774 -10.57 -11.88 -46.57
CA GLN A 774 -11.72 -11.00 -46.75
C GLN A 774 -11.92 -10.03 -45.59
N LEU A 775 -12.29 -8.78 -45.89
CA LEU A 775 -12.67 -7.74 -44.92
C LEU A 775 -14.15 -7.36 -45.04
N ILE A 776 -14.89 -7.39 -43.94
CA ILE A 776 -16.27 -6.87 -43.86
C ILE A 776 -16.26 -5.51 -43.17
N ASN A 777 -16.89 -4.52 -43.81
CA ASN A 777 -17.08 -3.17 -43.27
C ASN A 777 -18.53 -2.98 -42.80
N LEU A 778 -18.70 -2.64 -41.53
CA LEU A 778 -19.97 -2.30 -40.89
C LEU A 778 -20.03 -0.78 -40.68
N LEU A 779 -20.83 -0.11 -41.49
CA LEU A 779 -21.05 1.33 -41.44
C LEU A 779 -22.22 1.65 -40.51
N VAL A 780 -21.99 2.49 -39.51
CA VAL A 780 -22.97 2.86 -38.49
C VAL A 780 -23.24 4.36 -38.56
N ARG A 781 -24.52 4.73 -38.68
CA ARG A 781 -25.02 6.09 -38.46
C ARG A 781 -25.59 6.19 -37.06
N ILE A 782 -25.27 7.25 -36.32
CA ILE A 782 -25.72 7.43 -34.94
C ILE A 782 -27.07 8.17 -34.92
N PRO A 783 -28.17 7.54 -34.48
CA PRO A 783 -29.50 8.17 -34.50
C PRO A 783 -29.66 9.32 -33.50
N LYS A 784 -28.97 9.26 -32.35
CA LYS A 784 -29.18 10.17 -31.21
C LYS A 784 -27.86 10.37 -30.46
N SER A 785 -27.56 11.62 -30.10
CA SER A 785 -26.40 11.95 -29.28
C SER A 785 -26.63 11.62 -27.80
N GLY A 786 -25.56 11.37 -27.04
CA GLY A 786 -25.63 11.05 -25.61
C GLY A 786 -26.31 9.71 -25.33
N SER A 787 -26.15 8.75 -26.25
CA SER A 787 -26.84 7.46 -26.20
C SER A 787 -25.86 6.30 -26.36
N PHE A 788 -26.30 5.14 -25.91
CA PHE A 788 -25.57 3.88 -25.97
C PHE A 788 -26.31 2.94 -26.93
N TYR A 789 -25.54 2.22 -27.74
CA TYR A 789 -26.06 1.27 -28.71
C TYR A 789 -25.35 -0.07 -28.57
N LYS A 790 -26.09 -1.17 -28.71
CA LYS A 790 -25.52 -2.51 -28.84
C LYS A 790 -25.49 -2.91 -30.30
N LEU A 791 -24.35 -3.40 -30.77
CA LEU A 791 -24.22 -4.02 -32.07
C LEU A 791 -23.96 -5.51 -31.87
N TYR A 792 -24.97 -6.32 -32.18
CA TYR A 792 -24.92 -7.76 -32.13
C TYR A 792 -24.48 -8.33 -33.48
N LEU A 793 -23.53 -9.26 -33.45
CA LEU A 793 -23.04 -9.98 -34.62
C LEU A 793 -23.41 -11.45 -34.47
N TYR A 794 -24.17 -11.97 -35.42
CA TYR A 794 -24.60 -13.37 -35.50
C TYR A 794 -23.98 -14.01 -36.74
N ALA A 795 -23.44 -15.22 -36.63
CA ALA A 795 -22.84 -15.88 -37.79
C ALA A 795 -23.09 -17.39 -37.83
N VAL A 796 -23.21 -17.94 -39.05
CA VAL A 796 -23.34 -19.40 -39.29
C VAL A 796 -22.64 -19.78 -40.60
N PRO A 797 -22.05 -20.99 -40.72
CA PRO A 797 -21.51 -21.46 -41.99
C PRO A 797 -22.65 -21.71 -42.99
N ARG A 798 -22.47 -21.29 -44.25
CA ARG A 798 -23.50 -21.35 -45.30
C ARG A 798 -23.81 -22.77 -45.80
N GLU A 799 -23.02 -23.75 -45.41
CA GLU A 799 -23.19 -25.17 -45.77
C GLU A 799 -24.13 -25.92 -44.81
N GLU A 800 -24.47 -25.35 -43.66
CA GLU A 800 -25.49 -25.90 -42.76
C GLU A 800 -26.88 -25.39 -43.19
N ASP A 801 -27.83 -26.31 -43.39
CA ASP A 801 -29.25 -25.93 -43.55
C ASP A 801 -29.66 -25.12 -42.31
N ILE A 802 -30.11 -23.87 -42.51
CA ILE A 802 -30.54 -22.97 -41.42
C ILE A 802 -31.88 -23.47 -40.88
N LEU A 803 -31.84 -24.56 -40.11
CA LEU A 803 -32.95 -25.14 -39.35
C LEU A 803 -32.72 -24.81 -37.86
N GLY A 804 -32.65 -23.52 -37.52
CA GLY A 804 -32.43 -23.07 -36.15
C GLY A 804 -32.14 -21.58 -35.99
N SER A 805 -31.94 -21.14 -34.73
CA SER A 805 -31.50 -19.78 -34.39
C SER A 805 -30.01 -19.60 -34.69
N ILE A 806 -29.64 -18.53 -35.39
CA ILE A 806 -28.25 -18.21 -35.70
C ILE A 806 -27.53 -17.77 -34.41
N PRO A 807 -26.36 -18.33 -34.08
CA PRO A 807 -25.68 -18.03 -32.82
C PRO A 807 -25.11 -16.61 -32.81
N LEU A 808 -25.21 -15.95 -31.65
CA LEU A 808 -24.57 -14.67 -31.39
C LEU A 808 -23.09 -14.90 -31.14
N ILE A 809 -22.21 -14.32 -31.95
CA ILE A 809 -20.77 -14.55 -31.89
C ILE A 809 -20.02 -13.39 -31.22
N PHE A 810 -20.51 -12.15 -31.32
CA PHE A 810 -19.81 -10.99 -30.78
C PHE A 810 -20.78 -9.84 -30.45
N THR A 811 -20.49 -9.10 -29.39
CA THR A 811 -21.28 -7.92 -28.98
C THR A 811 -20.39 -6.71 -28.81
N TYR A 812 -20.70 -5.64 -29.54
CA TYR A 812 -20.12 -4.31 -29.38
C TYR A 812 -21.05 -3.40 -28.57
N LEU A 813 -20.47 -2.52 -27.75
CA LEU A 813 -21.14 -1.38 -27.14
C LEU A 813 -20.61 -0.09 -27.77
N ILE A 814 -21.48 0.69 -28.39
CA ILE A 814 -21.14 1.96 -29.01
C ILE A 814 -21.64 3.08 -28.08
N GLU A 815 -20.72 3.89 -27.58
CA GLU A 815 -21.00 5.09 -26.81
C GLU A 815 -20.96 6.31 -27.72
N ALA A 816 -22.11 6.95 -27.94
CA ALA A 816 -22.23 8.19 -28.68
C ALA A 816 -22.32 9.37 -27.69
N PRO A 817 -21.23 10.10 -27.41
CA PRO A 817 -21.26 11.24 -26.51
C PRO A 817 -22.14 12.39 -27.01
N HIS A 818 -22.54 13.28 -26.10
CA HIS A 818 -23.19 14.54 -26.49
C HIS A 818 -22.23 15.43 -27.28
N ARG A 819 -22.73 16.06 -28.34
CA ARG A 819 -22.02 17.10 -29.09
C ARG A 819 -22.55 18.45 -28.60
N MET A 820 -21.81 19.08 -27.69
CA MET A 820 -22.28 20.22 -26.87
C MET A 820 -21.75 21.57 -27.38
N THR A 821 -20.74 21.57 -28.26
CA THR A 821 -20.13 22.82 -28.75
C THR A 821 -20.56 23.13 -30.17
N ALA A 822 -20.66 24.42 -30.52
CA ALA A 822 -21.02 24.86 -31.88
C ALA A 822 -20.00 24.43 -32.96
N ALA A 823 -18.80 24.01 -32.56
CA ALA A 823 -17.76 23.49 -33.45
C ALA A 823 -17.94 22.00 -33.81
N GLU A 824 -18.77 21.26 -33.07
CA GLU A 824 -19.01 19.84 -33.31
C GLU A 824 -20.20 19.68 -34.28
N THR A 825 -19.94 19.13 -35.46
CA THR A 825 -21.01 18.82 -36.44
C THR A 825 -21.99 17.82 -35.82
N PRO A 826 -23.31 17.88 -36.07
CA PRO A 826 -24.23 16.84 -35.61
C PRO A 826 -23.87 15.46 -36.20
N TYR A 827 -24.31 14.37 -35.55
CA TYR A 827 -24.10 13.02 -36.09
C TYR A 827 -24.80 12.87 -37.45
N ILE A 828 -24.19 12.15 -38.39
CA ILE A 828 -24.73 11.91 -39.73
C ILE A 828 -26.07 11.21 -39.63
N GLY A 829 -26.25 10.26 -38.71
CA GLY A 829 -27.55 9.61 -38.48
C GLY A 829 -28.66 10.57 -38.03
N VAL A 830 -28.33 11.63 -37.29
CA VAL A 830 -29.30 12.67 -36.87
C VAL A 830 -29.74 13.51 -38.08
N ILE A 831 -28.83 13.76 -39.02
CA ILE A 831 -29.09 14.63 -40.18
C ILE A 831 -29.71 13.84 -41.36
N ALA A 832 -29.17 12.65 -41.64
CA ALA A 832 -29.47 11.87 -42.84
C ALA A 832 -30.40 10.67 -42.59
N GLY A 833 -30.69 10.32 -41.32
CA GLY A 833 -31.55 9.19 -40.97
C GLY A 833 -30.98 7.81 -41.34
N GLU A 834 -31.88 6.82 -41.44
CA GLU A 834 -31.57 5.44 -41.86
C GLU A 834 -30.90 5.38 -43.24
N PHE A 835 -30.14 4.31 -43.50
CA PHE A 835 -29.54 4.12 -44.82
C PHE A 835 -30.62 3.89 -45.90
N PRO A 836 -30.56 4.56 -47.06
CA PRO A 836 -31.56 4.42 -48.13
C PRO A 836 -31.82 2.98 -48.55
N GLU A 837 -30.78 2.15 -48.67
CA GLU A 837 -30.90 0.74 -49.03
C GLU A 837 -31.77 -0.08 -48.07
N LYS A 838 -31.74 0.26 -46.77
CA LYS A 838 -32.54 -0.42 -45.75
C LYS A 838 -34.01 -0.02 -45.86
N ILE A 839 -34.27 1.26 -46.13
CA ILE A 839 -35.62 1.78 -46.37
C ILE A 839 -36.23 1.12 -47.62
N GLU A 840 -35.47 1.02 -48.71
CA GLU A 840 -35.92 0.39 -49.95
C GLU A 840 -36.22 -1.10 -49.76
N LYS A 841 -35.33 -1.85 -49.08
CA LYS A 841 -35.56 -3.26 -48.75
C LYS A 841 -36.81 -3.47 -47.89
N ARG A 842 -37.04 -2.61 -46.89
CA ARG A 842 -38.24 -2.68 -46.03
C ARG A 842 -39.51 -2.44 -46.84
N LYS A 843 -39.54 -1.40 -47.68
CA LYS A 843 -40.67 -1.11 -48.57
C LYS A 843 -40.94 -2.25 -49.57
N ALA A 844 -39.90 -2.85 -50.14
CA ALA A 844 -40.04 -3.98 -51.04
C ALA A 844 -40.60 -5.23 -50.32
N ALA A 845 -40.17 -5.49 -49.09
CA ALA A 845 -40.70 -6.58 -48.28
C ALA A 845 -42.17 -6.35 -47.87
N GLU A 846 -42.53 -5.12 -47.49
CA GLU A 846 -43.90 -4.72 -47.20
C GLU A 846 -44.80 -4.86 -48.43
N GLN A 847 -44.32 -4.45 -49.61
CA GLN A 847 -45.04 -4.65 -50.88
C GLN A 847 -45.21 -6.13 -51.22
N GLN A 848 -44.20 -6.98 -51.00
CA GLN A 848 -44.31 -8.42 -51.19
C GLN A 848 -45.25 -9.08 -50.18
N ALA A 849 -45.27 -8.62 -48.94
CA ALA A 849 -46.21 -9.10 -47.91
C ALA A 849 -47.64 -8.69 -48.25
N ALA A 850 -47.84 -7.44 -48.70
CA ALA A 850 -49.14 -6.93 -49.16
C ALA A 850 -49.63 -7.57 -50.47
N GLN A 851 -48.72 -8.14 -51.28
CA GLN A 851 -49.07 -8.95 -52.46
C GLN A 851 -49.37 -10.43 -52.11
N LYS A 852 -48.96 -10.90 -50.93
CA LYS A 852 -49.21 -12.27 -50.44
C LYS A 852 -50.40 -12.39 -49.49
N ALA A 853 -50.79 -11.29 -48.83
CA ALA A 853 -52.03 -11.14 -48.07
C ALA A 853 -53.19 -10.79 -49.00
#